data_AF-A0A2T5FZF7-F1
#
_entry.id   AF-A0A2T5FZF7-F1
#
_cell.length_a   1.000
_cell.length_b   1.000
_cell.length_c   1.000
_cell.angle_alpha   90.00
_cell.angle_beta   90.00
_cell.angle_gamma   90.00
#
_symmetry.space_group_name_H-M   'P 1'
#
loop_
_entity.id
_entity.type
_entity.pdbx_description
1 polymer ?
#
loop_
_entity_poly.entity_id
_entity_poly.type
_entity_poly.pdbx_seq_one_letter_code
_entity_poly.pdbx_strand_id
1 'polypeptide(L)'
;MRILALALIVSSALTSAAYAADKPVIGPAPAWVKPLTPPNASAKPDEAPVRILLSDQQVALEPGRQTIYSEVALRIQTPQGLAAGNISFPWRPDTDVLTVHKLLIRRGDQTIDVLASGQTFTVVRREQNLESATLDGVLTANIQPEGLQVGDVLEFAASVSSSDPTLKGHVEQIAGAWNGFPIGRAHLRMQWPTTLPARLRQAASLPALKPVKAGSATSVELSLDDVKPIIPPKGAPPRYHIGRLVEVTDFASWADLGALMAPLYEKAAVLPAQSPLRTELERIQNLSPDPKVRTEAALAMVQDKVRYVALAMGAGGYVPADAEVTWSRRYGDCKGKTALLLALLHAMGIQAEPVAVSTVFGDGLDARLPMVGLFNHVLVRATIAGRTYWLDGTRTGDTSLDRLTVPAFGWGLPLVAKGAALVRMVPAPLEIPTQDTSIRIDASAGISAPAPTKVETILRGDEALATNAVLANLVGEARDRALRDYWKNQYDFIDVKSVSASFDSKTGEQRLSMEGEAQLDWANGNYQTDGTNVGYRADFSRDPGPDREAPFAVPYPYFTRTHETILLPKGFGDFKLGTGMDVDQTAGGIEYRRHATVAGGVFTIEKTERSLVPEFPAKDAPAEQAALRMLADRPATLRMPSSYSYTGKDIAAVRADTPTTSAGYVSRARILIGRDLRKEALLDYDKAVELDPSNIYAWANRGIARIQVGDLAGAKSDLQKAEALDPTFVQNFIGHAMLADAERRPRDAVEAYTKAIAREPDNSYAIGHRALAYAVIGEEDRALADAAAAIKLDPDWIDLYSLRAGIYLEKGDRDHAIEEMRSAIAVDPKRAFSHVAAARIYAASDRRAEALKEYDQAIAIEPQAYIYAERSRVRSPDDRAARRADIDAALKLDPKSNDALVARAALQQDEGDTKAAIATWSQLLAASPDNPVLLAQGAQAYRQAGDYDRALAAAEAALKREPKIVDLYLMRANLFRSQGKAEDALREAAAVEAADPDNIYAHVVAASIYSAFHKDADAMKAYDRAIAIKPEAYIYLNRSLRRPQADAAGRQADLDAALKLDPNFADAIAAKAKLQVDSGDFTGAIATYSSALEKSPDNPALLVDRGIAYARSGDAASAEKDFAGARAKATEPVIFNNMCWSKATAGVALESALTDCNAALAKAPEAAGYLDSRGLVMLRLGRLDEAIADYDRALAKSPNIPSSLFGRAVAWARKGNKTRSDADAVAALKIDPDIRTDFERYGVKP
;
A
#
# COMPACT_ATOMS: atom_id res chain seq x y z
N MET A 1 -123.26 -26.67 13.21
CA MET A 1 -122.48 -27.91 12.99
C MET A 1 -121.72 -27.78 11.66
N ARG A 2 -120.36 -27.83 11.67
CA ARG A 2 -119.29 -28.07 10.62
C ARG A 2 -119.54 -27.88 9.09
N ILE A 3 -118.63 -27.67 8.11
CA ILE A 3 -117.19 -27.28 7.82
C ILE A 3 -117.01 -27.34 6.25
N LEU A 4 -116.11 -26.54 5.60
CA LEU A 4 -115.23 -26.92 4.43
C LEU A 4 -114.19 -25.82 4.03
N ALA A 5 -112.93 -26.19 3.64
CA ALA A 5 -111.85 -25.32 3.10
C ALA A 5 -110.75 -26.11 2.29
N LEU A 6 -110.03 -25.41 1.39
CA LEU A 6 -109.02 -25.88 0.40
C LEU A 6 -107.68 -25.10 0.56
N ALA A 7 -106.49 -25.70 0.38
CA ALA A 7 -105.19 -24.98 0.32
C ALA A 7 -104.08 -25.71 -0.49
N LEU A 8 -103.31 -24.92 -1.28
CA LEU A 8 -102.10 -25.22 -2.07
C LEU A 8 -100.81 -25.34 -1.19
N ILE A 9 -99.73 -25.98 -1.70
CA ILE A 9 -98.33 -25.48 -1.70
C ILE A 9 -97.47 -26.27 -2.72
N VAL A 10 -96.54 -25.54 -3.35
CA VAL A 10 -95.77 -25.79 -4.58
C VAL A 10 -94.44 -26.53 -4.33
N SER A 11 -94.03 -27.37 -5.30
CA SER A 11 -92.67 -27.92 -5.42
C SER A 11 -91.69 -26.87 -5.94
N SER A 12 -90.65 -26.54 -5.16
CA SER A 12 -89.50 -25.74 -5.60
C SER A 12 -88.22 -26.56 -5.47
N ALA A 13 -87.58 -26.85 -6.61
CA ALA A 13 -86.19 -27.25 -6.66
C ALA A 13 -85.34 -26.08 -6.17
N LEU A 14 -84.76 -26.20 -4.98
CA LEU A 14 -83.77 -25.26 -4.46
C LEU A 14 -82.40 -25.67 -5.02
N THR A 15 -82.05 -25.16 -6.19
CA THR A 15 -80.66 -24.77 -6.42
C THR A 15 -80.37 -23.66 -5.43
N SER A 16 -79.78 -24.00 -4.28
CA SER A 16 -79.28 -22.99 -3.36
C SER A 16 -78.13 -22.27 -4.05
N ALA A 17 -78.43 -21.10 -4.61
CA ALA A 17 -77.43 -20.06 -4.79
C ALA A 17 -76.73 -19.91 -3.43
N ALA A 18 -75.43 -20.20 -3.38
CA ALA A 18 -74.64 -20.02 -2.18
C ALA A 18 -74.62 -18.52 -1.87
N TYR A 19 -75.46 -18.09 -0.95
CA TYR A 19 -75.42 -16.72 -0.45
C TYR A 19 -74.27 -16.61 0.56
N ALA A 20 -73.54 -15.51 0.43
CA ALA A 20 -72.68 -14.89 1.44
C ALA A 20 -73.08 -15.23 2.89
N ALA A 21 -72.13 -15.69 3.72
CA ALA A 21 -72.39 -16.06 5.11
C ALA A 21 -71.35 -15.49 6.08
N ASP A 22 -71.83 -14.78 7.12
CA ASP A 22 -71.00 -14.14 8.15
C ASP A 22 -70.51 -15.09 9.25
N LYS A 23 -70.91 -16.38 9.19
CA LYS A 23 -70.51 -17.41 10.17
C LYS A 23 -70.13 -18.71 9.44
N PRO A 24 -69.16 -19.47 9.97
CA PRO A 24 -68.85 -20.80 9.43
C PRO A 24 -70.04 -21.73 9.62
N VAL A 25 -70.33 -22.52 8.59
CA VAL A 25 -71.33 -23.60 8.65
C VAL A 25 -70.64 -24.86 9.14
N ILE A 26 -71.22 -25.58 10.11
CA ILE A 26 -70.76 -26.93 10.48
C ILE A 26 -71.64 -27.94 9.73
N GLY A 27 -71.04 -28.81 8.93
CA GLY A 27 -71.80 -29.76 8.12
C GLY A 27 -70.95 -30.81 7.44
N PRO A 28 -71.54 -31.90 6.90
CA PRO A 28 -70.79 -32.97 6.27
C PRO A 28 -70.00 -32.49 5.05
N ALA A 29 -68.91 -33.20 4.72
CA ALA A 29 -68.17 -32.95 3.48
C ALA A 29 -69.08 -33.12 2.25
N PRO A 30 -68.92 -32.32 1.18
CA PRO A 30 -69.69 -32.49 -0.04
C PRO A 30 -69.59 -33.91 -0.60
N ALA A 31 -70.68 -34.45 -1.14
CA ALA A 31 -70.76 -35.85 -1.59
C ALA A 31 -69.73 -36.23 -2.69
N TRP A 32 -69.16 -35.25 -3.37
CA TRP A 32 -68.14 -35.46 -4.39
C TRP A 32 -66.71 -35.52 -3.85
N VAL A 33 -66.49 -35.17 -2.58
CA VAL A 33 -65.20 -35.32 -1.90
C VAL A 33 -64.96 -36.81 -1.66
N LYS A 34 -63.77 -37.29 -2.01
CA LYS A 34 -63.34 -38.66 -1.72
C LYS A 34 -62.52 -38.67 -0.43
N PRO A 35 -63.02 -39.20 0.71
CA PRO A 35 -62.27 -39.19 1.95
C PRO A 35 -60.96 -39.98 1.85
N LEU A 36 -59.90 -39.47 2.47
CA LEU A 36 -58.62 -40.15 2.56
C LEU A 36 -58.26 -40.47 4.02
N THR A 37 -57.57 -41.59 4.21
CA THR A 37 -56.99 -41.92 5.52
C THR A 37 -55.58 -41.35 5.58
N PRO A 38 -55.25 -40.52 6.60
CA PRO A 38 -53.88 -40.05 6.80
C PRO A 38 -52.90 -41.22 6.94
N PRO A 39 -51.70 -41.15 6.34
CA PRO A 39 -50.69 -42.18 6.53
C PRO A 39 -50.21 -42.21 7.98
N ASN A 40 -49.83 -43.40 8.47
CA ASN A 40 -49.22 -43.54 9.78
C ASN A 40 -47.90 -42.76 9.85
N ALA A 41 -47.64 -42.10 10.98
CA ALA A 41 -46.39 -41.38 11.18
C ALA A 41 -45.19 -42.34 11.14
N SER A 42 -44.11 -41.94 10.46
CA SER A 42 -42.83 -42.67 10.50
C SER A 42 -42.29 -42.70 11.93
N ALA A 43 -41.70 -43.83 12.33
CA ALA A 43 -41.22 -44.07 13.70
C ALA A 43 -39.96 -43.26 14.09
N LYS A 44 -39.27 -42.61 13.14
CA LYS A 44 -38.10 -41.78 13.45
C LYS A 44 -38.53 -40.32 13.69
N PRO A 45 -38.37 -39.79 14.92
CA PRO A 45 -38.56 -38.38 15.19
C PRO A 45 -37.46 -37.57 14.49
N ASP A 46 -37.86 -36.59 13.69
CA ASP A 46 -37.05 -35.43 13.33
C ASP A 46 -37.23 -34.34 14.41
N GLU A 47 -36.39 -33.31 14.39
CA GLU A 47 -36.42 -32.19 15.35
C GLU A 47 -37.55 -31.18 15.07
N ALA A 48 -38.43 -31.45 14.08
CA ALA A 48 -39.48 -30.54 13.69
C ALA A 48 -40.57 -30.44 14.79
N PRO A 49 -41.09 -29.24 15.11
CA PRO A 49 -42.17 -29.09 16.10
C PRO A 49 -43.48 -29.79 15.70
N VAL A 50 -43.76 -29.83 14.40
CA VAL A 50 -44.97 -30.42 13.80
C VAL A 50 -44.60 -31.14 12.50
N ARG A 51 -45.27 -32.26 12.23
CA ARG A 51 -45.18 -32.99 10.96
C ARG A 51 -46.53 -33.10 10.27
N ILE A 52 -46.60 -32.67 9.02
CA ILE A 52 -47.80 -32.80 8.18
C ILE A 52 -47.87 -34.23 7.64
N LEU A 53 -48.86 -35.00 8.09
CA LEU A 53 -49.10 -36.39 7.65
C LEU A 53 -49.89 -36.42 6.36
N LEU A 54 -50.93 -35.60 6.25
CA LEU A 54 -51.80 -35.48 5.09
C LEU A 54 -52.04 -34.00 4.77
N SER A 55 -51.95 -33.65 3.48
CA SER A 55 -52.50 -32.42 2.91
C SER A 55 -53.31 -32.82 1.69
N ASP A 56 -54.64 -32.83 1.84
CA ASP A 56 -55.58 -33.13 0.77
C ASP A 56 -56.29 -31.85 0.33
N GLN A 57 -56.26 -31.60 -0.97
CA GLN A 57 -56.97 -30.51 -1.62
C GLN A 57 -57.87 -31.09 -2.71
N GLN A 58 -59.19 -30.91 -2.58
CA GLN A 58 -60.14 -31.34 -3.60
C GLN A 58 -60.96 -30.16 -4.10
N VAL A 59 -61.08 -30.03 -5.41
CA VAL A 59 -61.69 -28.87 -6.07
C VAL A 59 -62.85 -29.34 -6.95
N ALA A 60 -64.01 -28.71 -6.79
CA ALA A 60 -65.10 -28.80 -7.75
C ALA A 60 -65.30 -27.44 -8.44
N LEU A 61 -65.23 -27.43 -9.77
CA LEU A 61 -65.51 -26.27 -10.60
C LEU A 61 -66.86 -26.47 -11.31
N GLU A 62 -67.79 -25.56 -11.04
CA GLU A 62 -69.11 -25.48 -11.65
C GLU A 62 -69.23 -24.12 -12.37
N PRO A 63 -70.11 -23.95 -13.37
CA PRO A 63 -70.30 -22.63 -13.99
C PRO A 63 -70.60 -21.54 -12.95
N GLY A 64 -69.70 -20.57 -12.80
CA GLY A 64 -69.78 -19.45 -11.85
C GLY A 64 -69.55 -19.78 -10.38
N ARG A 65 -69.15 -21.01 -10.05
CA ARG A 65 -68.93 -21.43 -8.66
C ARG A 65 -67.77 -22.39 -8.55
N GLN A 66 -66.90 -22.15 -7.58
CA GLN A 66 -65.81 -23.06 -7.25
C GLN A 66 -65.84 -23.42 -5.78
N THR A 67 -65.64 -24.70 -5.47
CA THR A 67 -65.58 -25.19 -4.10
C THR A 67 -64.25 -25.89 -3.86
N ILE A 68 -63.50 -25.40 -2.88
CA ILE A 68 -62.20 -25.94 -2.48
C ILE A 68 -62.39 -26.62 -1.13
N TYR A 69 -62.31 -27.95 -1.10
CA TYR A 69 -62.17 -28.75 0.11
C TYR A 69 -60.68 -28.88 0.46
N SER A 70 -60.34 -28.64 1.73
CA SER A 70 -59.00 -28.83 2.27
C SER A 70 -59.07 -29.66 3.53
N GLU A 71 -58.24 -30.69 3.60
CA GLU A 71 -58.08 -31.55 4.78
C GLU A 71 -56.60 -31.69 5.14
N VAL A 72 -56.30 -31.50 6.41
CA VAL A 72 -54.94 -31.54 6.93
C VAL A 72 -54.90 -32.42 8.18
N ALA A 73 -53.87 -33.27 8.26
CA ALA A 73 -53.54 -34.05 9.45
C ALA A 73 -52.12 -33.69 9.92
N LEU A 74 -51.99 -33.20 11.15
CA LEU A 74 -50.76 -32.70 11.74
C LEU A 74 -50.38 -33.51 12.97
N ARG A 75 -49.16 -34.03 13.07
CA ARG A 75 -48.65 -34.62 14.33
C ARG A 75 -47.89 -33.58 15.13
N ILE A 76 -48.28 -33.37 16.39
CA ILE A 76 -47.55 -32.49 17.32
C ILE A 76 -46.38 -33.27 17.92
N GLN A 77 -45.14 -32.80 17.72
CA GLN A 77 -43.93 -33.54 18.13
C GLN A 77 -43.23 -32.91 19.34
N THR A 78 -43.35 -31.61 19.53
CA THR A 78 -42.71 -30.87 20.64
C THR A 78 -43.69 -29.91 21.31
N PRO A 79 -43.38 -29.39 22.52
CA PRO A 79 -44.18 -28.35 23.16
C PRO A 79 -44.35 -27.10 22.28
N GLN A 80 -43.32 -26.71 21.53
CA GLN A 80 -43.40 -25.59 20.58
C GLN A 80 -44.44 -25.85 19.47
N GLY A 81 -44.64 -27.12 19.10
CA GLY A 81 -45.63 -27.52 18.11
C GLY A 81 -47.09 -27.33 18.55
N LEU A 82 -47.37 -27.21 19.86
CA LEU A 82 -48.73 -26.97 20.37
C LEU A 82 -49.35 -25.68 19.84
N ALA A 83 -48.52 -24.70 19.45
CA ALA A 83 -48.98 -23.47 18.81
C ALA A 83 -49.72 -23.73 17.48
N ALA A 84 -49.40 -24.82 16.77
CA ALA A 84 -50.12 -25.22 15.56
C ALA A 84 -51.56 -25.73 15.84
N GLY A 85 -51.91 -25.90 17.11
CA GLY A 85 -53.28 -26.15 17.54
C GLY A 85 -54.22 -24.96 17.33
N ASN A 86 -53.72 -23.73 17.14
CA ASN A 86 -54.58 -22.60 16.83
C ASN A 86 -55.09 -22.67 15.38
N ILE A 87 -56.27 -23.25 15.17
CA ILE A 87 -56.84 -23.46 13.84
C ILE A 87 -57.62 -22.21 13.41
N SER A 88 -57.24 -21.65 12.26
CA SER A 88 -57.84 -20.45 11.67
C SER A 88 -58.26 -20.71 10.23
N PHE A 89 -59.51 -20.38 9.88
CA PHE A 89 -60.01 -20.41 8.51
C PHE A 89 -60.45 -19.00 8.07
N PRO A 90 -59.72 -18.33 7.15
CA PRO A 90 -60.16 -17.06 6.56
C PRO A 90 -61.15 -17.29 5.41
N TRP A 91 -62.15 -16.43 5.25
CA TRP A 91 -63.02 -16.38 4.07
C TRP A 91 -63.60 -14.97 3.84
N ARG A 92 -64.03 -14.68 2.61
CA ARG A 92 -64.73 -13.42 2.30
C ARG A 92 -66.23 -13.65 2.44
N PRO A 93 -66.89 -13.04 3.45
CA PRO A 93 -68.30 -13.30 3.67
C PRO A 93 -69.18 -12.90 2.48
N ASP A 94 -68.78 -11.90 1.68
CA ASP A 94 -69.57 -11.38 0.56
C ASP A 94 -69.66 -12.33 -0.66
N THR A 95 -68.67 -13.20 -0.85
CA THR A 95 -68.56 -14.09 -2.03
C THR A 95 -68.40 -15.56 -1.68
N ASP A 96 -68.03 -15.85 -0.43
CA ASP A 96 -67.63 -17.18 0.01
C ASP A 96 -68.55 -17.73 1.11
N VAL A 97 -68.71 -19.04 1.12
CA VAL A 97 -69.30 -19.80 2.23
C VAL A 97 -68.25 -20.76 2.77
N LEU A 98 -67.82 -20.53 4.02
CA LEU A 98 -66.97 -21.45 4.78
C LEU A 98 -67.81 -22.55 5.44
N THR A 99 -67.52 -23.81 5.13
CA THR A 99 -68.10 -24.97 5.81
C THR A 99 -67.00 -25.79 6.49
N VAL A 100 -67.05 -25.96 7.80
CA VAL A 100 -66.14 -26.85 8.55
C VAL A 100 -66.77 -28.23 8.66
N HIS A 101 -66.01 -29.26 8.28
CA HIS A 101 -66.49 -30.64 8.17
C HIS A 101 -66.07 -31.52 9.33
N LYS A 102 -64.86 -31.32 9.86
CA LYS A 102 -64.36 -32.03 11.04
C LYS A 102 -63.22 -31.28 11.70
N LEU A 103 -63.08 -31.49 13.01
CA LEU A 103 -61.91 -31.11 13.82
C LEU A 103 -61.73 -32.18 14.89
N LEU A 104 -60.71 -33.02 14.75
CA LEU A 104 -60.51 -34.22 15.54
C LEU A 104 -59.10 -34.22 16.16
N ILE A 105 -59.00 -34.66 17.42
CA ILE A 105 -57.72 -35.00 18.06
C ILE A 105 -57.65 -36.53 18.13
N ARG A 106 -56.61 -37.13 17.54
CA ARG A 106 -56.28 -38.54 17.71
C ARG A 106 -55.14 -38.70 18.72
N ARG A 107 -55.43 -39.44 19.79
CA ARG A 107 -54.50 -39.76 20.87
C ARG A 107 -54.40 -41.27 21.02
N GLY A 108 -53.37 -41.86 20.40
CA GLY A 108 -53.30 -43.32 20.27
C GLY A 108 -54.53 -43.84 19.53
N ASP A 109 -55.25 -44.79 20.13
CA ASP A 109 -56.50 -45.36 19.59
C ASP A 109 -57.76 -44.51 19.89
N GLN A 110 -57.64 -43.46 20.72
CA GLN A 110 -58.75 -42.58 21.06
C GLN A 110 -58.93 -41.48 20.01
N THR A 111 -60.17 -41.27 19.56
CA THR A 111 -60.57 -40.12 18.73
C THR A 111 -61.47 -39.19 19.54
N ILE A 112 -61.09 -37.92 19.63
CA ILE A 112 -61.87 -36.85 20.28
C ILE A 112 -62.38 -35.93 19.19
N ASP A 113 -63.70 -35.82 19.06
CA ASP A 113 -64.34 -34.86 18.16
C ASP A 113 -64.57 -33.53 18.89
N VAL A 114 -63.81 -32.52 18.47
CA VAL A 114 -63.77 -31.20 19.10
C VAL A 114 -65.05 -30.40 18.82
N LEU A 115 -65.72 -30.64 17.68
CA LEU A 115 -66.96 -29.95 17.35
C LEU A 115 -68.15 -30.60 18.10
N ALA A 116 -68.13 -31.93 18.24
CA ALA A 116 -69.16 -32.65 18.98
C ALA A 116 -69.09 -32.43 20.51
N SER A 117 -67.94 -32.02 21.05
CA SER A 117 -67.79 -31.67 22.48
C SER A 117 -68.44 -30.33 22.86
N GLY A 118 -68.98 -29.59 21.88
CA GLY A 118 -69.63 -28.29 22.07
C GLY A 118 -68.69 -27.09 21.93
N GLN A 119 -67.41 -27.30 21.59
CA GLN A 119 -66.50 -26.19 21.32
C GLN A 119 -66.90 -25.48 20.01
N THR A 120 -66.87 -24.15 20.01
CA THR A 120 -67.31 -23.33 18.86
C THR A 120 -66.19 -22.43 18.35
N PHE A 121 -66.25 -22.07 17.07
CA PHE A 121 -65.32 -21.11 16.47
C PHE A 121 -65.63 -19.69 16.91
N THR A 122 -64.60 -18.95 17.28
CA THR A 122 -64.68 -17.49 17.44
C THR A 122 -64.49 -16.84 16.08
N VAL A 123 -65.50 -16.12 15.61
CA VAL A 123 -65.42 -15.36 14.35
C VAL A 123 -64.97 -13.93 14.66
N VAL A 124 -63.87 -13.52 14.04
CA VAL A 124 -63.36 -12.15 14.14
C VAL A 124 -63.20 -11.57 12.75
N ARG A 125 -63.59 -10.30 12.56
CA ARG A 125 -63.18 -9.51 11.41
C ARG A 125 -61.75 -9.04 11.67
N ARG A 126 -60.80 -9.61 10.94
CA ARG A 126 -59.39 -9.30 11.10
C ARG A 126 -58.88 -8.66 9.82
N GLU A 127 -58.97 -7.34 9.76
CA GLU A 127 -58.37 -6.54 8.69
C GLU A 127 -56.84 -6.54 8.90
N GLN A 128 -56.15 -7.59 8.43
CA GLN A 128 -54.72 -7.82 8.72
C GLN A 128 -53.79 -6.72 8.19
N ASN A 129 -54.29 -5.89 7.27
CA ASN A 129 -53.54 -4.84 6.58
C ASN A 129 -54.14 -3.44 6.83
N LEU A 130 -54.88 -3.25 7.94
CA LEU A 130 -55.54 -1.99 8.25
C LEU A 130 -54.55 -0.84 8.46
N GLU A 131 -53.41 -1.12 9.10
CA GLU A 131 -52.31 -0.17 9.29
C GLU A 131 -51.71 0.29 7.95
N SER A 132 -51.88 -0.51 6.90
CA SER A 132 -51.53 -0.18 5.51
C SER A 132 -52.72 0.34 4.69
N ALA A 133 -53.75 0.87 5.37
CA ALA A 133 -54.97 1.42 4.76
C ALA A 133 -55.68 0.45 3.80
N THR A 134 -55.69 -0.84 4.13
CA THR A 134 -56.39 -1.89 3.35
C THR A 134 -57.61 -2.39 4.11
N LEU A 135 -58.75 -2.39 3.43
CA LEU A 135 -60.02 -2.96 3.89
C LEU A 135 -60.43 -4.08 2.92
N ASP A 136 -60.29 -5.33 3.37
CA ASP A 136 -60.58 -6.52 2.58
C ASP A 136 -61.84 -7.26 3.02
N GLY A 137 -62.35 -6.97 4.23
CA GLY A 137 -63.58 -7.53 4.75
C GLY A 137 -63.50 -9.02 5.09
N VAL A 138 -62.29 -9.58 5.17
CA VAL A 138 -62.08 -11.00 5.48
C VAL A 138 -62.48 -11.31 6.93
N LEU A 139 -63.28 -12.36 7.11
CA LEU A 139 -63.57 -12.94 8.41
C LEU A 139 -62.66 -14.14 8.67
N THR A 140 -62.26 -14.34 9.92
CA THR A 140 -61.48 -15.50 10.36
C THR A 140 -62.24 -16.26 11.43
N ALA A 141 -62.46 -17.55 11.19
CA ALA A 141 -63.02 -18.48 12.17
C ALA A 141 -61.85 -19.14 12.88
N ASN A 142 -61.66 -18.82 14.17
CA ASN A 142 -60.56 -19.31 14.97
C ASN A 142 -61.05 -20.25 16.08
N ILE A 143 -60.33 -21.34 16.33
CA ILE A 143 -60.57 -22.25 17.46
C ILE A 143 -59.25 -22.79 17.98
N GLN A 144 -59.15 -22.91 19.31
CA GLN A 144 -58.05 -23.58 19.99
C GLN A 144 -58.59 -24.89 20.59
N PRO A 145 -58.34 -26.06 19.96
CA PRO A 145 -58.79 -27.35 20.46
C PRO A 145 -58.36 -27.57 21.91
N GLU A 146 -59.35 -27.68 22.80
CA GLU A 146 -59.10 -27.90 24.21
C GLU A 146 -58.46 -29.28 24.44
N GLY A 147 -57.41 -29.32 25.27
CA GLY A 147 -56.76 -30.55 25.66
C GLY A 147 -55.79 -31.16 24.65
N LEU A 148 -55.38 -30.42 23.60
CA LEU A 148 -54.31 -30.83 22.66
C LEU A 148 -52.97 -31.04 23.39
N GLN A 149 -52.27 -32.14 23.09
CA GLN A 149 -51.02 -32.54 23.74
C GLN A 149 -49.92 -32.90 22.72
N VAL A 150 -48.67 -32.90 23.19
CA VAL A 150 -47.54 -33.43 22.42
C VAL A 150 -47.74 -34.93 22.17
N GLY A 151 -47.61 -35.35 20.92
CA GLY A 151 -47.86 -36.72 20.46
C GLY A 151 -49.21 -36.91 19.75
N ASP A 152 -50.16 -36.00 19.94
CA ASP A 152 -51.47 -36.05 19.29
C ASP A 152 -51.36 -35.81 17.78
N VAL A 153 -52.30 -36.38 17.02
CA VAL A 153 -52.56 -36.01 15.62
C VAL A 153 -53.83 -35.16 15.55
N LEU A 154 -53.69 -33.92 15.11
CA LEU A 154 -54.78 -33.00 14.88
C LEU A 154 -55.23 -33.09 13.42
N GLU A 155 -56.49 -33.48 13.19
CA GLU A 155 -57.11 -33.54 11.87
C GLU A 155 -58.20 -32.49 11.74
N PHE A 156 -58.19 -31.72 10.66
CA PHE A 156 -59.28 -30.81 10.36
C PHE A 156 -59.55 -30.76 8.87
N ALA A 157 -60.83 -30.56 8.53
CA ALA A 157 -61.24 -30.36 7.16
C ALA A 157 -62.31 -29.27 7.06
N ALA A 158 -62.19 -28.45 6.02
CA ALA A 158 -63.14 -27.42 5.69
C ALA A 158 -63.24 -27.26 4.17
N SER A 159 -64.37 -26.73 3.70
CA SER A 159 -64.50 -26.26 2.33
C SER A 159 -64.87 -24.79 2.28
N VAL A 160 -64.33 -24.11 1.27
CA VAL A 160 -64.72 -22.75 0.91
C VAL A 160 -65.35 -22.80 -0.48
N SER A 161 -66.61 -22.39 -0.56
CA SER A 161 -67.35 -22.28 -1.81
C SER A 161 -67.46 -20.81 -2.21
N SER A 162 -66.84 -20.43 -3.31
CA SER A 162 -66.79 -19.06 -3.81
C SER A 162 -67.62 -18.89 -5.08
N SER A 163 -68.34 -17.77 -5.17
CA SER A 163 -69.06 -17.33 -6.37
C SER A 163 -68.99 -15.80 -6.48
N ASP A 164 -68.22 -15.29 -7.44
CA ASP A 164 -68.11 -13.85 -7.70
C ASP A 164 -68.90 -13.50 -8.97
N PRO A 165 -69.96 -12.67 -8.88
CA PRO A 165 -70.76 -12.31 -10.04
C PRO A 165 -69.98 -11.51 -11.10
N THR A 166 -68.86 -10.88 -10.73
CA THR A 166 -68.00 -10.11 -11.65
C THR A 166 -67.34 -11.00 -12.70
N LEU A 167 -67.12 -12.28 -12.38
CA LEU A 167 -66.53 -13.25 -13.29
C LEU A 167 -67.53 -13.81 -14.32
N LYS A 168 -68.82 -13.41 -14.26
CA LYS A 168 -69.86 -13.79 -15.25
C LYS A 168 -69.95 -15.28 -15.59
N GLY A 169 -69.68 -16.15 -14.62
CA GLY A 169 -69.73 -17.60 -14.81
C GLY A 169 -68.38 -18.27 -15.04
N HIS A 170 -67.31 -17.49 -15.26
CA HIS A 170 -65.95 -18.02 -15.36
C HIS A 170 -65.45 -18.55 -14.02
N VAL A 171 -64.56 -19.54 -14.09
CA VAL A 171 -63.92 -20.18 -12.94
C VAL A 171 -62.43 -20.38 -13.18
N GLU A 172 -61.66 -20.29 -12.11
CA GLU A 172 -60.21 -20.41 -12.15
C GLU A 172 -59.68 -20.96 -10.84
N GLN A 173 -58.73 -21.88 -10.91
CA GLN A 173 -58.12 -22.43 -9.72
C GLN A 173 -56.65 -22.78 -9.91
N ILE A 174 -55.90 -22.45 -8.86
CA ILE A 174 -54.52 -22.85 -8.68
C ILE A 174 -54.45 -23.78 -7.47
N ALA A 175 -53.83 -24.95 -7.63
CA ALA A 175 -53.78 -26.01 -6.62
C ALA A 175 -52.43 -26.74 -6.59
N GLY A 176 -52.22 -27.56 -5.56
CA GLY A 176 -51.04 -28.45 -5.47
C GLY A 176 -49.71 -27.75 -5.15
N ALA A 177 -49.74 -26.55 -4.55
CA ALA A 177 -48.57 -25.73 -4.21
C ALA A 177 -47.78 -26.20 -2.98
N TRP A 178 -47.46 -27.50 -2.90
CA TRP A 178 -46.78 -28.13 -1.77
C TRP A 178 -45.26 -27.94 -1.81
N ASN A 179 -44.79 -26.69 -1.73
CA ASN A 179 -43.38 -26.36 -1.97
C ASN A 179 -42.54 -26.17 -0.67
N GLY A 180 -43.17 -25.77 0.44
CA GLY A 180 -42.45 -25.25 1.60
C GLY A 180 -42.13 -26.24 2.73
N PHE A 181 -42.88 -27.34 2.87
CA PHE A 181 -42.76 -28.24 4.02
C PHE A 181 -42.74 -29.71 3.61
N PRO A 182 -42.06 -30.59 4.36
CA PRO A 182 -42.20 -32.04 4.19
C PRO A 182 -43.64 -32.49 4.46
N ILE A 183 -44.23 -33.28 3.57
CA ILE A 183 -45.60 -33.81 3.72
C ILE A 183 -45.56 -35.34 3.54
N GLY A 184 -46.18 -36.07 4.46
CA GLY A 184 -46.31 -37.53 4.38
C GLY A 184 -47.03 -37.97 3.11
N ARG A 185 -48.25 -37.46 2.90
CA ARG A 185 -49.03 -37.61 1.67
C ARG A 185 -49.66 -36.28 1.28
N ALA A 186 -49.46 -35.88 0.03
CA ALA A 186 -50.15 -34.75 -0.57
C ALA A 186 -51.07 -35.24 -1.69
N HIS A 187 -52.34 -34.84 -1.65
CA HIS A 187 -53.34 -35.30 -2.60
C HIS A 187 -54.09 -34.12 -3.22
N LEU A 188 -54.26 -34.18 -4.55
CA LEU A 188 -55.03 -33.21 -5.31
C LEU A 188 -56.06 -33.96 -6.15
N ARG A 189 -57.32 -33.57 -6.02
CA ARG A 189 -58.37 -33.96 -6.97
C ARG A 189 -59.08 -32.72 -7.49
N MET A 190 -59.22 -32.58 -8.80
CA MET A 190 -60.02 -31.50 -9.40
C MET A 190 -61.07 -32.11 -10.31
N GLN A 191 -62.30 -31.60 -10.27
CA GLN A 191 -63.39 -32.07 -11.13
C GLN A 191 -64.25 -30.91 -11.66
N TRP A 192 -64.82 -31.11 -12.84
CA TRP A 192 -65.71 -30.16 -13.51
C TRP A 192 -66.69 -30.87 -14.46
N PRO A 193 -67.84 -30.27 -14.81
CA PRO A 193 -68.75 -30.81 -15.82
C PRO A 193 -68.07 -30.97 -17.19
N THR A 194 -68.42 -32.02 -17.95
CA THR A 194 -67.91 -32.22 -19.32
C THR A 194 -68.32 -31.13 -20.30
N THR A 195 -69.33 -30.32 -19.93
CA THR A 195 -69.79 -29.15 -20.68
C THR A 195 -68.96 -27.89 -20.43
N LEU A 196 -68.14 -27.85 -19.37
CA LEU A 196 -67.26 -26.73 -19.07
C LEU A 196 -65.97 -26.87 -19.91
N PRO A 197 -65.60 -25.89 -20.74
CA PRO A 197 -64.41 -25.95 -21.60
C PRO A 197 -63.12 -25.66 -20.82
N ALA A 198 -62.91 -26.36 -19.70
CA ALA A 198 -61.78 -26.13 -18.82
C ALA A 198 -60.45 -26.53 -19.46
N ARG A 199 -59.45 -25.66 -19.31
CA ARG A 199 -58.06 -25.85 -19.69
C ARG A 199 -57.26 -26.23 -18.46
N LEU A 200 -56.34 -27.18 -18.60
CA LEU A 200 -55.48 -27.67 -17.52
C LEU A 200 -54.02 -27.41 -17.88
N ARG A 201 -53.25 -26.84 -16.95
CA ARG A 201 -51.79 -26.75 -17.00
C ARG A 201 -51.22 -27.34 -15.71
N GLN A 202 -50.07 -27.97 -15.79
CA GLN A 202 -49.29 -28.39 -14.63
C GLN A 202 -47.83 -27.96 -14.76
N ALA A 203 -47.17 -27.76 -13.63
CA ALA A 203 -45.72 -27.60 -13.59
C ALA A 203 -45.01 -28.91 -14.00
N ALA A 204 -43.83 -28.78 -14.62
CA ALA A 204 -43.02 -29.93 -15.04
C ALA A 204 -42.52 -30.79 -13.87
N SER A 205 -42.49 -30.22 -12.65
CA SER A 205 -42.12 -30.92 -11.42
C SER A 205 -43.17 -31.91 -10.91
N LEU A 206 -44.34 -31.98 -11.56
CA LEU A 206 -45.44 -32.88 -11.21
C LEU A 206 -45.58 -34.02 -12.23
N PRO A 207 -45.97 -35.24 -11.79
CA PRO A 207 -46.38 -36.30 -12.70
C PRO A 207 -47.51 -35.84 -13.65
N ALA A 208 -47.53 -36.36 -14.87
CA ALA A 208 -48.55 -36.02 -15.86
C ALA A 208 -49.98 -36.35 -15.37
N LEU A 209 -50.81 -35.33 -15.20
CA LEU A 209 -52.23 -35.42 -14.89
C LEU A 209 -53.00 -35.84 -16.13
N LYS A 210 -53.76 -36.93 -16.02
CA LYS A 210 -54.62 -37.43 -17.10
C LYS A 210 -56.08 -37.15 -16.76
N PRO A 211 -56.78 -36.28 -17.51
CA PRO A 211 -58.22 -36.09 -17.32
C PRO A 211 -58.99 -37.38 -17.58
N VAL A 212 -59.79 -37.80 -16.60
CA VAL A 212 -60.69 -38.95 -16.68
C VAL A 212 -62.12 -38.44 -16.81
N LYS A 213 -62.84 -38.90 -17.84
CA LYS A 213 -64.27 -38.62 -18.03
C LYS A 213 -65.09 -39.75 -17.42
N ALA A 214 -66.00 -39.42 -16.51
CA ALA A 214 -66.93 -40.35 -15.89
C ALA A 214 -68.33 -39.73 -15.86
N GLY A 215 -69.24 -40.25 -16.69
CA GLY A 215 -70.58 -39.68 -16.87
C GLY A 215 -70.54 -38.23 -17.36
N SER A 216 -71.19 -37.32 -16.63
CA SER A 216 -71.23 -35.87 -16.92
C SER A 216 -70.07 -35.07 -16.34
N ALA A 217 -69.08 -35.71 -15.69
CA ALA A 217 -67.94 -35.04 -15.07
C ALA A 217 -66.59 -35.46 -15.68
N THR A 218 -65.67 -34.51 -15.73
CA THR A 218 -64.23 -34.73 -15.97
C THR A 218 -63.50 -34.50 -14.66
N SER A 219 -62.49 -35.33 -14.35
CA SER A 219 -61.66 -35.14 -13.16
C SER A 219 -60.20 -35.48 -13.40
N VAL A 220 -59.31 -34.82 -12.66
CA VAL A 220 -57.89 -35.16 -12.53
C VAL A 220 -57.58 -35.45 -11.08
N GLU A 221 -56.66 -36.37 -10.84
CA GLU A 221 -56.28 -36.82 -9.50
C GLU A 221 -54.77 -37.08 -9.46
N LEU A 222 -54.13 -36.66 -8.37
CA LEU A 222 -52.71 -36.81 -8.10
C LEU A 222 -52.50 -37.09 -6.63
N SER A 223 -51.70 -38.12 -6.33
CA SER A 223 -51.22 -38.41 -4.98
C SER A 223 -49.70 -38.49 -5.00
N LEU A 224 -49.06 -37.79 -4.08
CA LEU A 224 -47.62 -37.81 -3.86
C LEU A 224 -47.34 -38.24 -2.43
N ASP A 225 -46.48 -39.23 -2.25
CA ASP A 225 -46.00 -39.69 -0.93
C ASP A 225 -44.58 -39.18 -0.68
N ASP A 226 -44.25 -38.95 0.60
CA ASP A 226 -42.96 -38.42 1.08
C ASP A 226 -42.51 -37.14 0.35
N VAL A 227 -43.42 -36.18 0.23
CA VAL A 227 -43.19 -34.92 -0.48
C VAL A 227 -42.11 -34.11 0.25
N LYS A 228 -41.00 -33.84 -0.43
CA LYS A 228 -39.95 -32.95 0.05
C LYS A 228 -40.19 -31.50 -0.39
N PRO A 229 -39.73 -30.51 0.40
CA PRO A 229 -39.69 -29.12 -0.03
C PRO A 229 -38.94 -28.97 -1.36
N ILE A 230 -39.38 -28.03 -2.20
CA ILE A 230 -38.61 -27.62 -3.39
C ILE A 230 -37.72 -26.47 -2.97
N ILE A 231 -36.42 -26.60 -3.21
CA ILE A 231 -35.45 -25.52 -3.05
C ILE A 231 -35.21 -24.95 -4.44
N PRO A 232 -35.65 -23.71 -4.73
CA PRO A 232 -35.37 -23.07 -6.01
C PRO A 232 -33.84 -22.98 -6.25
N PRO A 233 -33.37 -23.13 -7.49
CA PRO A 233 -31.95 -23.00 -7.78
C PRO A 233 -31.42 -21.63 -7.33
N LYS A 234 -30.26 -21.63 -6.68
CA LYS A 234 -29.60 -20.41 -6.18
C LYS A 234 -29.46 -19.38 -7.31
N GLY A 235 -29.92 -18.15 -7.03
CA GLY A 235 -29.82 -17.02 -7.96
C GLY A 235 -30.69 -17.13 -9.22
N ALA A 236 -31.63 -18.09 -9.32
CA ALA A 236 -32.53 -18.17 -10.47
C ALA A 236 -33.60 -17.06 -10.44
N PRO A 237 -34.09 -16.59 -11.60
CA PRO A 237 -35.21 -15.65 -11.68
C PRO A 237 -36.50 -16.18 -11.05
N PRO A 238 -37.43 -15.30 -10.63
CA PRO A 238 -38.66 -15.68 -9.92
C PRO A 238 -39.52 -16.74 -10.64
N ARG A 239 -39.52 -16.77 -11.98
CA ARG A 239 -40.25 -17.80 -12.75
C ARG A 239 -39.83 -19.25 -12.46
N TYR A 240 -38.61 -19.48 -11.94
CA TYR A 240 -38.12 -20.80 -11.52
C TYR A 240 -38.40 -21.13 -10.05
N HIS A 241 -38.94 -20.16 -9.31
CA HIS A 241 -39.37 -20.36 -7.92
C HIS A 241 -40.81 -20.91 -7.89
N ILE A 242 -41.46 -20.99 -9.06
CA ILE A 242 -42.75 -21.64 -9.27
C ILE A 242 -42.53 -23.15 -9.20
N GLY A 243 -42.65 -23.71 -7.99
CA GLY A 243 -42.51 -25.15 -7.75
C GLY A 243 -43.69 -25.96 -8.29
N ARG A 244 -44.22 -26.88 -7.47
CA ARG A 244 -45.42 -27.65 -7.79
C ARG A 244 -46.60 -26.71 -7.98
N LEU A 245 -47.32 -26.87 -9.09
CA LEU A 245 -48.50 -26.09 -9.41
C LEU A 245 -49.38 -26.82 -10.42
N VAL A 246 -50.69 -26.79 -10.19
CA VAL A 246 -51.72 -27.21 -11.15
C VAL A 246 -52.70 -26.06 -11.31
N GLU A 247 -53.04 -25.76 -12.56
CA GLU A 247 -53.88 -24.63 -12.94
C GLU A 247 -55.03 -25.11 -13.80
N VAL A 248 -56.25 -24.69 -13.47
CA VAL A 248 -57.44 -24.96 -14.26
C VAL A 248 -58.25 -23.69 -14.42
N THR A 249 -58.68 -23.39 -15.64
CA THR A 249 -59.61 -22.26 -15.91
C THR A 249 -60.42 -22.53 -17.17
N ASP A 250 -61.62 -21.95 -17.26
CA ASP A 250 -62.42 -21.95 -18.48
C ASP A 250 -62.16 -20.75 -19.41
N PHE A 251 -61.30 -19.80 -19.02
CA PHE A 251 -60.87 -18.71 -19.90
C PHE A 251 -60.14 -19.23 -21.15
N ALA A 252 -60.64 -18.85 -22.33
CA ALA A 252 -60.10 -19.33 -23.59
C ALA A 252 -58.73 -18.70 -23.94
N SER A 253 -58.51 -17.45 -23.53
CA SER A 253 -57.27 -16.71 -23.80
C SER A 253 -57.15 -15.46 -22.92
N TRP A 254 -55.99 -14.80 -22.94
CA TRP A 254 -55.84 -13.47 -22.34
C TRP A 254 -56.78 -12.42 -22.95
N ALA A 255 -57.17 -12.59 -24.22
CA ALA A 255 -58.13 -11.71 -24.89
C ALA A 255 -59.55 -11.83 -24.32
N ASP A 256 -59.94 -13.05 -23.91
CA ASP A 256 -61.21 -13.36 -23.26
C ASP A 256 -61.29 -12.67 -21.88
N LEU A 257 -60.22 -12.80 -21.08
CA LEU A 257 -60.08 -12.11 -19.80
C LEU A 257 -60.10 -10.58 -19.96
N GLY A 258 -59.33 -10.04 -20.92
CA GLY A 258 -59.33 -8.60 -21.21
C GLY A 258 -60.71 -8.08 -21.58
N ALA A 259 -61.45 -8.81 -22.41
CA ALA A 259 -62.81 -8.44 -22.82
C ALA A 259 -63.83 -8.52 -21.67
N LEU A 260 -63.65 -9.42 -20.70
CA LEU A 260 -64.47 -9.49 -19.49
C LEU A 260 -64.29 -8.21 -18.63
N MET A 261 -63.05 -7.77 -18.48
CA MET A 261 -62.68 -6.70 -17.55
C MET A 261 -62.79 -5.29 -18.15
N ALA A 262 -62.58 -5.12 -19.45
CA ALA A 262 -62.56 -3.81 -20.11
C ALA A 262 -63.82 -2.95 -19.85
N PRO A 263 -65.07 -3.49 -19.94
CA PRO A 263 -66.28 -2.70 -19.71
C PRO A 263 -66.38 -2.11 -18.30
N LEU A 264 -65.71 -2.72 -17.31
CA LEU A 264 -65.69 -2.22 -15.93
C LEU A 264 -64.94 -0.87 -15.86
N TYR A 265 -63.80 -0.77 -16.54
CA TYR A 265 -63.01 0.47 -16.61
C TYR A 265 -63.60 1.49 -17.57
N GLU A 266 -64.14 1.05 -18.72
CA GLU A 266 -64.84 1.94 -19.66
C GLU A 266 -66.01 2.66 -18.98
N LYS A 267 -66.79 1.94 -18.16
CA LYS A 267 -67.89 2.50 -17.38
C LYS A 267 -67.38 3.45 -16.28
N ALA A 268 -66.40 3.02 -15.49
CA ALA A 268 -65.89 3.82 -14.38
C ALA A 268 -65.12 5.07 -14.80
N ALA A 269 -64.55 5.08 -16.01
CA ALA A 269 -63.82 6.21 -16.57
C ALA A 269 -64.72 7.23 -17.30
N VAL A 270 -66.05 7.17 -17.16
CA VAL A 270 -66.96 8.16 -17.75
C VAL A 270 -67.01 9.42 -16.88
N LEU A 271 -66.86 10.59 -17.51
CA LEU A 271 -66.96 11.90 -16.85
C LEU A 271 -68.39 12.50 -17.02
N PRO A 272 -69.23 12.55 -15.96
CA PRO A 272 -70.59 13.09 -16.06
C PRO A 272 -70.62 14.54 -16.53
N ALA A 273 -71.71 14.97 -17.18
CA ALA A 273 -71.85 16.34 -17.69
C ALA A 273 -71.81 17.42 -16.58
N GLN A 274 -72.37 17.11 -15.41
CA GLN A 274 -72.35 17.98 -14.21
C GLN A 274 -71.43 17.37 -13.16
N SER A 275 -70.12 17.64 -13.26
CA SER A 275 -69.11 17.03 -12.40
C SER A 275 -68.10 18.08 -11.89
N PRO A 276 -67.83 18.16 -10.57
CA PRO A 276 -66.74 18.95 -10.00
C PRO A 276 -65.35 18.61 -10.56
N LEU A 277 -65.18 17.42 -11.13
CA LEU A 277 -63.94 17.00 -11.80
C LEU A 277 -63.72 17.79 -13.11
N ARG A 278 -64.78 18.30 -13.75
CA ARG A 278 -64.68 19.12 -14.97
C ARG A 278 -63.94 20.44 -14.76
N THR A 279 -64.08 21.07 -13.60
CA THR A 279 -63.34 22.30 -13.28
C THR A 279 -61.83 22.04 -13.25
N GLU A 280 -61.41 20.90 -12.71
CA GLU A 280 -59.99 20.53 -12.69
C GLU A 280 -59.50 20.09 -14.08
N LEU A 281 -60.34 19.41 -14.86
CA LEU A 281 -60.07 19.11 -16.26
C LEU A 281 -59.86 20.40 -17.09
N GLU A 282 -60.75 21.38 -16.97
CA GLU A 282 -60.63 22.68 -17.65
C GLU A 282 -59.35 23.40 -17.21
N ARG A 283 -59.04 23.38 -15.90
CA ARG A 283 -57.78 23.92 -15.37
C ARG A 283 -56.57 23.26 -16.04
N ILE A 284 -56.54 21.94 -16.13
CA ILE A 284 -55.43 21.18 -16.76
C ILE A 284 -55.36 21.47 -18.26
N GLN A 285 -56.48 21.52 -18.96
CA GLN A 285 -56.54 21.83 -20.40
C GLN A 285 -55.99 23.23 -20.71
N ASN A 286 -56.25 24.19 -19.83
CA ASN A 286 -55.77 25.57 -19.96
C ASN A 286 -54.30 25.77 -19.55
N LEU A 287 -53.63 24.77 -18.97
CA LEU A 287 -52.20 24.89 -18.61
C LEU A 287 -51.30 24.98 -19.84
N SER A 288 -51.58 24.18 -20.87
CA SER A 288 -50.75 24.09 -22.07
C SER A 288 -51.46 23.37 -23.22
N PRO A 289 -51.21 23.77 -24.49
CA PRO A 289 -51.62 22.98 -25.65
C PRO A 289 -50.86 21.65 -25.75
N ASP A 290 -49.70 21.51 -25.10
CA ASP A 290 -48.88 20.30 -25.11
C ASP A 290 -49.57 19.14 -24.35
N PRO A 291 -49.90 18.01 -25.02
CA PRO A 291 -50.51 16.86 -24.36
C PRO A 291 -49.63 16.25 -23.26
N LYS A 292 -48.30 16.42 -23.31
CA LYS A 292 -47.39 15.96 -22.26
C LYS A 292 -47.63 16.72 -20.95
N VAL A 293 -47.60 18.04 -20.98
CA VAL A 293 -47.83 18.89 -19.80
C VAL A 293 -49.21 18.60 -19.17
N ARG A 294 -50.24 18.40 -20.00
CA ARG A 294 -51.58 18.05 -19.51
C ARG A 294 -51.62 16.66 -18.85
N THR A 295 -50.88 15.69 -19.40
CA THR A 295 -50.76 14.35 -18.83
C THR A 295 -50.04 14.38 -17.49
N GLU A 296 -48.93 15.11 -17.38
CA GLU A 296 -48.17 15.29 -16.12
C GLU A 296 -49.06 15.91 -15.04
N ALA A 297 -49.82 16.95 -15.39
CA ALA A 297 -50.75 17.59 -14.46
C ALA A 297 -51.91 16.68 -14.03
N ALA A 298 -52.43 15.84 -14.95
CA ALA A 298 -53.47 14.86 -14.62
C ALA A 298 -52.93 13.74 -13.71
N LEU A 299 -51.73 13.22 -14.00
CA LEU A 299 -51.08 12.22 -13.15
C LEU A 299 -50.82 12.78 -11.74
N ALA A 300 -50.18 13.94 -11.65
CA ALA A 300 -49.90 14.60 -10.37
C ALA A 300 -51.18 14.87 -9.57
N MET A 301 -52.25 15.31 -10.23
CA MET A 301 -53.55 15.49 -9.57
C MET A 301 -54.08 14.18 -8.96
N VAL A 302 -54.00 13.06 -9.68
CA VAL A 302 -54.47 11.75 -9.17
C VAL A 302 -53.57 11.26 -8.03
N GLN A 303 -52.26 11.43 -8.14
CA GLN A 303 -51.30 11.00 -7.13
C GLN A 303 -51.41 11.83 -5.83
N ASP A 304 -51.43 13.15 -5.95
CA ASP A 304 -51.29 14.07 -4.82
C ASP A 304 -52.62 14.42 -4.14
N LYS A 305 -53.73 14.45 -4.91
CA LYS A 305 -55.05 14.87 -4.39
C LYS A 305 -56.00 13.70 -4.07
N VAL A 306 -55.55 12.46 -4.24
CA VAL A 306 -56.33 11.25 -3.91
C VAL A 306 -55.43 10.29 -3.11
N ARG A 307 -55.80 10.03 -1.86
CA ARG A 307 -55.07 9.10 -0.98
C ARG A 307 -55.28 7.65 -1.42
N TYR A 308 -54.25 6.81 -1.33
CA TYR A 308 -54.41 5.38 -1.53
C TYR A 308 -55.13 4.73 -0.34
N VAL A 309 -56.22 4.00 -0.62
CA VAL A 309 -56.92 3.12 0.34
C VAL A 309 -57.37 1.90 -0.46
N ALA A 310 -56.85 0.72 -0.13
CA ALA A 310 -57.25 -0.51 -0.81
C ALA A 310 -58.65 -0.93 -0.33
N LEU A 311 -59.60 -1.02 -1.27
CA LEU A 311 -61.00 -1.34 -1.00
C LEU A 311 -61.34 -2.62 -1.75
N ALA A 312 -61.30 -3.77 -1.09
CA ALA A 312 -61.45 -5.08 -1.71
C ALA A 312 -62.73 -5.84 -1.30
N MET A 313 -63.65 -5.20 -0.57
CA MET A 313 -64.91 -5.80 -0.13
C MET A 313 -65.95 -5.93 -1.25
N GLY A 314 -66.77 -6.99 -1.22
CA GLY A 314 -67.76 -7.31 -2.24
C GLY A 314 -67.20 -7.31 -3.67
N ALA A 315 -67.94 -6.72 -4.61
CA ALA A 315 -67.47 -6.54 -5.99
C ALA A 315 -66.24 -5.62 -6.13
N GLY A 316 -65.87 -4.89 -5.06
CA GLY A 316 -64.72 -4.00 -5.01
C GLY A 316 -63.38 -4.70 -5.20
N GLY A 317 -63.30 -6.03 -5.11
CA GLY A 317 -62.10 -6.79 -5.47
C GLY A 317 -61.67 -6.57 -6.93
N TYR A 318 -62.63 -6.50 -7.86
CA TYR A 318 -62.40 -6.44 -9.31
C TYR A 318 -62.95 -5.17 -9.97
N VAL A 319 -64.02 -4.60 -9.44
CA VAL A 319 -64.72 -3.46 -10.05
C VAL A 319 -64.08 -2.14 -9.58
N PRO A 320 -63.60 -1.27 -10.49
CA PRO A 320 -63.15 0.07 -10.13
C PRO A 320 -64.31 0.92 -9.61
N ALA A 321 -64.04 1.79 -8.63
CA ALA A 321 -64.97 2.87 -8.33
C ALA A 321 -65.01 3.88 -9.49
N ASP A 322 -66.18 4.48 -9.73
CA ASP A 322 -66.33 5.53 -10.73
C ASP A 322 -65.37 6.70 -10.45
N ALA A 323 -64.81 7.31 -11.49
CA ALA A 323 -63.88 8.44 -11.40
C ALA A 323 -64.43 9.57 -10.51
N GLU A 324 -65.72 9.89 -10.64
CA GLU A 324 -66.41 10.88 -9.82
C GLU A 324 -66.42 10.51 -8.34
N VAL A 325 -66.65 9.24 -8.02
CA VAL A 325 -66.67 8.74 -6.64
C VAL A 325 -65.28 8.78 -6.02
N THR A 326 -64.26 8.34 -6.76
CA THR A 326 -62.86 8.42 -6.31
C THR A 326 -62.43 9.87 -6.06
N TRP A 327 -62.79 10.80 -6.96
CA TRP A 327 -62.50 12.22 -6.79
C TRP A 327 -63.25 12.84 -5.61
N SER A 328 -64.55 12.59 -5.48
CA SER A 328 -65.39 13.12 -4.41
C SER A 328 -64.92 12.67 -3.03
N ARG A 329 -64.55 11.38 -2.89
CA ARG A 329 -64.06 10.81 -1.62
C ARG A 329 -62.66 11.24 -1.24
N ARG A 330 -61.83 11.67 -2.21
CA ARG A 330 -60.40 11.97 -2.03
C ARG A 330 -59.55 10.78 -1.59
N TYR A 331 -60.06 9.57 -1.78
CA TYR A 331 -59.29 8.34 -1.64
C TYR A 331 -59.80 7.24 -2.57
N GLY A 332 -58.94 6.30 -2.92
CA GLY A 332 -59.26 5.15 -3.75
C GLY A 332 -58.09 4.16 -3.85
N ASP A 333 -58.38 2.97 -4.36
CA ASP A 333 -57.39 1.93 -4.60
C ASP A 333 -56.76 2.06 -5.99
N CYS A 334 -55.98 1.06 -6.41
CA CYS A 334 -55.34 1.06 -7.74
C CYS A 334 -56.34 1.14 -8.89
N LYS A 335 -57.50 0.48 -8.74
CA LYS A 335 -58.55 0.44 -9.75
C LYS A 335 -59.24 1.80 -9.87
N GLY A 336 -59.68 2.39 -8.76
CA GLY A 336 -60.34 3.69 -8.75
C GLY A 336 -59.42 4.83 -9.22
N LYS A 337 -58.16 4.84 -8.77
CA LYS A 337 -57.17 5.84 -9.25
C LYS A 337 -56.87 5.69 -10.74
N THR A 338 -56.78 4.45 -11.24
CA THR A 338 -56.63 4.18 -12.68
C THR A 338 -57.85 4.67 -13.46
N ALA A 339 -59.08 4.39 -13.02
CA ALA A 339 -60.30 4.87 -13.67
C ALA A 339 -60.39 6.40 -13.71
N LEU A 340 -60.02 7.07 -12.61
CA LEU A 340 -59.95 8.52 -12.54
C LEU A 340 -58.94 9.11 -13.54
N LEU A 341 -57.74 8.53 -13.63
CA LEU A 341 -56.73 8.97 -14.59
C LEU A 341 -57.18 8.75 -16.03
N LEU A 342 -57.77 7.60 -16.34
CA LEU A 342 -58.34 7.30 -17.66
C LEU A 342 -59.41 8.32 -18.05
N ALA A 343 -60.34 8.65 -17.14
CA ALA A 343 -61.39 9.63 -17.41
C ALA A 343 -60.83 11.00 -17.83
N LEU A 344 -59.78 11.47 -17.15
CA LEU A 344 -59.12 12.73 -17.46
C LEU A 344 -58.39 12.66 -18.82
N LEU A 345 -57.64 11.59 -19.08
CA LEU A 345 -56.88 11.43 -20.32
C LEU A 345 -57.81 11.30 -21.54
N HIS A 346 -58.88 10.50 -21.44
CA HIS A 346 -59.87 10.35 -22.49
C HIS A 346 -60.58 11.67 -22.80
N ALA A 347 -60.97 12.44 -21.77
CA ALA A 347 -61.60 13.75 -21.95
C ALA A 347 -60.68 14.79 -22.61
N MET A 348 -59.35 14.59 -22.53
CA MET A 348 -58.34 15.40 -23.23
C MET A 348 -57.95 14.85 -24.61
N GLY A 349 -58.61 13.79 -25.08
CA GLY A 349 -58.32 13.16 -26.37
C GLY A 349 -57.01 12.35 -26.39
N ILE A 350 -56.49 11.95 -25.24
CA ILE A 350 -55.26 11.17 -25.12
C ILE A 350 -55.61 9.68 -25.13
N GLN A 351 -54.96 8.91 -26.01
CA GLN A 351 -55.13 7.46 -26.08
C GLN A 351 -54.52 6.82 -24.84
N ALA A 352 -55.37 6.21 -24.00
CA ALA A 352 -54.97 5.59 -22.75
C ALA A 352 -55.84 4.36 -22.44
N GLU A 353 -55.26 3.36 -21.79
CA GLU A 353 -55.95 2.12 -21.44
C GLU A 353 -55.43 1.53 -20.10
N PRO A 354 -56.28 0.84 -19.33
CA PRO A 354 -55.87 0.15 -18.12
C PRO A 354 -55.03 -1.09 -18.47
N VAL A 355 -53.99 -1.35 -17.68
CA VAL A 355 -53.14 -2.54 -17.78
C VAL A 355 -53.05 -3.21 -16.41
N ALA A 356 -53.53 -4.44 -16.33
CA ALA A 356 -53.37 -5.28 -15.15
C ALA A 356 -51.94 -5.84 -15.10
N VAL A 357 -51.31 -5.76 -13.94
CA VAL A 357 -49.94 -6.25 -13.70
C VAL A 357 -49.90 -7.05 -12.40
N SER A 358 -48.82 -7.81 -12.23
CA SER A 358 -48.58 -8.55 -11.00
C SER A 358 -47.30 -8.05 -10.35
N THR A 359 -47.39 -7.64 -9.08
CA THR A 359 -46.23 -7.27 -8.28
C THR A 359 -45.48 -8.49 -7.73
N VAL A 360 -46.04 -9.70 -7.90
CA VAL A 360 -45.49 -10.96 -7.35
C VAL A 360 -45.27 -12.03 -8.42
N PHE A 361 -46.24 -12.21 -9.33
CA PHE A 361 -46.24 -13.30 -10.34
C PHE A 361 -45.93 -12.82 -11.75
N GLY A 362 -45.34 -11.62 -11.87
CA GLY A 362 -45.13 -10.95 -13.14
C GLY A 362 -44.13 -11.65 -14.06
N ASP A 363 -43.01 -12.15 -13.52
CA ASP A 363 -42.06 -12.97 -14.29
C ASP A 363 -42.60 -14.39 -14.53
N GLY A 364 -42.58 -14.84 -15.78
CA GLY A 364 -43.12 -16.14 -16.20
C GLY A 364 -44.63 -16.18 -16.46
N LEU A 365 -45.32 -15.02 -16.44
CA LEU A 365 -46.77 -14.93 -16.69
C LEU A 365 -47.19 -15.42 -18.08
N ASP A 366 -46.32 -15.29 -19.08
CA ASP A 366 -46.50 -15.78 -20.45
C ASP A 366 -46.64 -17.30 -20.56
N ALA A 367 -46.14 -18.04 -19.57
CA ALA A 367 -46.27 -19.49 -19.48
C ALA A 367 -47.50 -19.96 -18.67
N ARG A 368 -48.31 -19.04 -18.12
CA ARG A 368 -49.47 -19.33 -17.25
C ARG A 368 -50.78 -19.39 -18.04
N LEU A 369 -51.79 -20.03 -17.47
CA LEU A 369 -53.16 -19.92 -17.99
C LEU A 369 -53.76 -18.53 -17.69
N PRO A 370 -54.68 -18.02 -18.54
CA PRO A 370 -55.34 -16.75 -18.31
C PRO A 370 -56.21 -16.81 -17.05
N MET A 371 -55.81 -16.09 -16.01
CA MET A 371 -56.52 -16.05 -14.73
C MET A 371 -56.49 -14.63 -14.17
N VAL A 372 -57.63 -14.15 -13.68
CA VAL A 372 -57.78 -12.81 -13.11
C VAL A 372 -56.98 -12.71 -11.81
N GLY A 373 -56.99 -13.76 -10.99
CA GLY A 373 -56.28 -13.84 -9.71
C GLY A 373 -54.74 -13.80 -9.80
N LEU A 374 -54.15 -13.81 -10.99
CA LEU A 374 -52.70 -13.62 -11.18
C LEU A 374 -52.27 -12.15 -11.12
N PHE A 375 -53.21 -11.22 -11.29
CA PHE A 375 -52.99 -9.79 -11.23
C PHE A 375 -53.41 -9.23 -9.87
N ASN A 376 -52.60 -8.36 -9.31
CA ASN A 376 -52.86 -7.71 -8.02
C ASN A 376 -52.70 -6.19 -8.06
N HIS A 377 -52.39 -5.63 -9.24
CA HIS A 377 -52.25 -4.19 -9.46
C HIS A 377 -52.71 -3.79 -10.86
N VAL A 378 -53.04 -2.52 -11.05
CA VAL A 378 -53.46 -1.96 -12.34
C VAL A 378 -52.92 -0.53 -12.49
N LEU A 379 -52.51 -0.19 -13.69
CA LEU A 379 -51.96 1.11 -14.08
C LEU A 379 -52.45 1.52 -15.48
N VAL A 380 -52.03 2.67 -15.97
CA VAL A 380 -52.42 3.19 -17.30
C VAL A 380 -51.27 3.08 -18.29
N ARG A 381 -51.53 2.52 -19.48
CA ARG A 381 -50.67 2.68 -20.66
C ARG A 381 -51.24 3.79 -21.53
N ALA A 382 -50.46 4.82 -21.82
CA ALA A 382 -50.90 5.95 -22.63
C ALA A 382 -49.92 6.28 -23.75
N THR A 383 -50.44 6.75 -24.89
CA THR A 383 -49.63 7.23 -26.02
C THR A 383 -49.71 8.75 -26.09
N ILE A 384 -48.60 9.42 -25.80
CA ILE A 384 -48.48 10.88 -25.79
C ILE A 384 -47.44 11.29 -26.82
N ALA A 385 -47.83 12.13 -27.77
CA ALA A 385 -46.96 12.62 -28.85
C ALA A 385 -46.18 11.50 -29.58
N GLY A 386 -46.82 10.33 -29.77
CA GLY A 386 -46.22 9.17 -30.45
C GLY A 386 -45.34 8.27 -29.57
N ARG A 387 -45.13 8.59 -28.29
CA ARG A 387 -44.39 7.75 -27.33
C ARG A 387 -45.34 7.09 -26.32
N THR A 388 -45.08 5.82 -26.01
CA THR A 388 -45.82 5.07 -25.00
C THR A 388 -45.24 5.32 -23.61
N TYR A 389 -46.12 5.59 -22.65
CA TYR A 389 -45.80 5.80 -21.23
C TYR A 389 -46.63 4.87 -20.35
N TRP A 390 -46.06 4.52 -19.20
CA TRP A 390 -46.70 3.71 -18.16
C TRP A 390 -46.93 4.60 -16.93
N LEU A 391 -48.18 4.95 -16.69
CA LEU A 391 -48.59 5.94 -15.69
C LEU A 391 -49.30 5.22 -14.55
N ASP A 392 -48.82 5.36 -13.32
CA ASP A 392 -49.43 4.71 -12.17
C ASP A 392 -49.89 5.76 -11.16
N GLY A 393 -51.20 5.96 -11.09
CA GLY A 393 -51.83 6.94 -10.20
C GLY A 393 -51.74 6.58 -8.71
N THR A 394 -51.25 5.38 -8.37
CA THR A 394 -51.06 4.94 -6.98
C THR A 394 -49.73 5.37 -6.40
N ARG A 395 -48.74 5.64 -7.26
CA ARG A 395 -47.45 6.21 -6.88
C ARG A 395 -47.63 7.67 -6.43
N THR A 396 -46.54 8.28 -5.98
CA THR A 396 -46.48 9.69 -5.62
C THR A 396 -45.21 10.32 -6.17
N GLY A 397 -45.26 11.60 -6.54
CA GLY A 397 -44.09 12.37 -6.96
C GLY A 397 -43.62 12.15 -8.41
N ASP A 398 -44.43 11.54 -9.26
CA ASP A 398 -44.14 11.42 -10.70
C ASP A 398 -44.47 12.75 -11.42
N THR A 399 -43.65 13.78 -11.20
CA THR A 399 -43.91 15.15 -11.71
C THR A 399 -43.49 15.39 -13.16
N SER A 400 -42.82 14.43 -13.82
CA SER A 400 -42.48 14.53 -15.24
C SER A 400 -42.44 13.17 -15.94
N LEU A 401 -43.00 13.12 -17.16
CA LEU A 401 -43.01 11.91 -17.99
C LEU A 401 -41.63 11.51 -18.50
N ASP A 402 -40.68 12.45 -18.65
CA ASP A 402 -39.34 12.12 -19.18
C ASP A 402 -38.54 11.20 -18.25
N ARG A 403 -38.89 11.20 -16.97
CA ARG A 403 -38.24 10.36 -15.94
C ARG A 403 -38.91 9.01 -15.76
N LEU A 404 -40.08 8.79 -16.34
CA LEU A 404 -40.80 7.54 -16.20
C LEU A 404 -40.15 6.46 -17.06
N THR A 405 -39.71 5.39 -16.39
CA THR A 405 -39.24 4.16 -17.04
C THR A 405 -40.35 3.13 -17.10
N VAL A 406 -40.20 2.10 -17.95
CA VAL A 406 -41.09 0.94 -17.92
C VAL A 406 -40.97 0.26 -16.55
N PRO A 407 -42.07 0.09 -15.78
CA PRO A 407 -42.00 -0.62 -14.51
C PRO A 407 -41.57 -2.08 -14.70
N ALA A 408 -40.76 -2.61 -13.78
CA ALA A 408 -40.20 -3.97 -13.86
C ALA A 408 -41.19 -5.08 -13.43
N PHE A 409 -42.44 -5.03 -13.91
CA PHE A 409 -43.46 -6.03 -13.61
C PHE A 409 -43.33 -7.31 -14.45
N GLY A 410 -42.38 -7.39 -15.40
CA GLY A 410 -42.17 -8.55 -16.26
C GLY A 410 -43.18 -8.63 -17.40
N TRP A 411 -44.47 -8.80 -17.07
CA TRP A 411 -45.58 -8.83 -18.02
C TRP A 411 -46.79 -8.06 -17.50
N GLY A 412 -47.51 -7.40 -18.41
CA GLY A 412 -48.79 -6.73 -18.13
C GLY A 412 -49.83 -7.07 -19.19
N LEU A 413 -51.11 -7.04 -18.81
CA LEU A 413 -52.25 -7.31 -19.68
C LEU A 413 -53.11 -6.05 -19.85
N PRO A 414 -53.10 -5.41 -21.04
CA PRO A 414 -54.07 -4.38 -21.36
C PRO A 414 -55.50 -4.91 -21.28
N LEU A 415 -56.35 -4.27 -20.49
CA LEU A 415 -57.76 -4.64 -20.32
C LEU A 415 -58.61 -3.91 -21.36
N VAL A 416 -58.56 -4.40 -22.60
CA VAL A 416 -59.27 -3.86 -23.76
C VAL A 416 -60.28 -4.85 -24.33
N ALA A 417 -61.39 -4.34 -24.89
CA ALA A 417 -62.49 -5.16 -25.38
C ALA A 417 -62.12 -6.10 -26.54
N LYS A 418 -61.10 -5.76 -27.34
CA LYS A 418 -60.59 -6.57 -28.45
C LYS A 418 -59.07 -6.55 -28.51
N GLY A 419 -58.46 -7.72 -28.72
CA GLY A 419 -57.02 -7.84 -28.97
C GLY A 419 -56.12 -7.74 -27.73
N ALA A 420 -56.65 -7.93 -26.52
CA ALA A 420 -55.83 -7.98 -25.31
C ALA A 420 -54.81 -9.13 -25.38
N ALA A 421 -53.54 -8.79 -25.19
CA ALA A 421 -52.41 -9.72 -25.19
C ALA A 421 -51.39 -9.27 -24.14
N LEU A 422 -50.66 -10.21 -23.55
CA LEU A 422 -49.58 -9.89 -22.62
C LEU A 422 -48.50 -9.05 -23.31
N VAL A 423 -48.08 -7.97 -22.65
CA VAL A 423 -47.04 -7.04 -23.10
C VAL A 423 -45.85 -7.19 -22.15
N ARG A 424 -44.65 -7.36 -22.73
CA ARG A 424 -43.42 -7.46 -21.95
C ARG A 424 -43.08 -6.10 -21.33
N MET A 425 -42.89 -6.08 -20.02
CA MET A 425 -42.59 -4.89 -19.21
C MET A 425 -41.23 -5.04 -18.54
N VAL A 426 -40.17 -4.82 -19.31
CA VAL A 426 -38.79 -4.81 -18.82
C VAL A 426 -38.18 -3.46 -19.19
N PRO A 427 -37.65 -2.68 -18.23
CA PRO A 427 -36.99 -1.41 -18.54
C PRO A 427 -35.72 -1.60 -19.36
N ALA A 428 -35.28 -0.55 -20.04
CA ALA A 428 -33.95 -0.52 -20.65
C ALA A 428 -32.87 -0.24 -19.59
N PRO A 429 -31.58 -0.57 -19.86
CA PRO A 429 -30.48 -0.21 -18.97
C PRO A 429 -30.42 1.30 -18.75
N LEU A 430 -30.30 1.73 -17.50
CA LEU A 430 -30.32 3.16 -17.14
C LEU A 430 -29.11 3.89 -17.74
N GLU A 431 -29.32 5.08 -18.31
CA GLU A 431 -28.24 5.91 -18.87
C GLU A 431 -27.65 6.91 -17.87
N ILE A 432 -28.37 7.17 -16.78
CA ILE A 432 -27.99 8.10 -15.72
C ILE A 432 -27.99 7.32 -14.40
N PRO A 433 -27.01 7.53 -13.50
CA PRO A 433 -26.99 6.86 -12.21
C PRO A 433 -28.22 7.19 -11.36
N THR A 434 -28.86 6.16 -10.82
CA THR A 434 -29.92 6.31 -9.80
C THR A 434 -29.35 6.69 -8.45
N GLN A 435 -28.10 6.32 -8.18
CA GLN A 435 -27.33 6.78 -7.03
C GLN A 435 -26.01 7.35 -7.50
N ASP A 436 -25.75 8.61 -7.14
CA ASP A 436 -24.57 9.35 -7.54
C ASP A 436 -23.94 9.99 -6.30
N THR A 437 -22.85 9.40 -5.81
CA THR A 437 -22.19 9.80 -4.57
C THR A 437 -20.89 10.53 -4.85
N SER A 438 -20.71 11.69 -4.23
CA SER A 438 -19.44 12.41 -4.19
C SER A 438 -18.89 12.43 -2.77
N ILE A 439 -17.62 12.02 -2.61
CA ILE A 439 -16.89 11.98 -1.34
C ILE A 439 -15.70 12.93 -1.48
N ARG A 440 -15.57 13.89 -0.58
CA ARG A 440 -14.43 14.80 -0.53
C ARG A 440 -13.80 14.77 0.85
N ILE A 441 -12.53 14.36 0.90
CA ILE A 441 -11.75 14.20 2.13
C ILE A 441 -10.56 15.16 2.06
N ASP A 442 -10.38 16.00 3.09
CA ASP A 442 -9.23 16.88 3.21
C ASP A 442 -8.20 16.31 4.20
N ALA A 443 -7.33 15.45 3.68
CA ALA A 443 -6.22 14.87 4.44
C ALA A 443 -4.94 15.73 4.34
N SER A 444 -5.00 16.97 3.85
CA SER A 444 -3.82 17.82 3.62
C SER A 444 -3.05 18.15 4.91
N ALA A 445 -3.74 18.07 6.05
CA ALA A 445 -3.20 18.24 7.39
C ALA A 445 -2.27 17.09 7.83
N GLY A 446 -2.40 15.91 7.24
CA GLY A 446 -1.69 14.70 7.62
C GLY A 446 -2.56 13.45 7.41
N ILE A 447 -1.92 12.30 7.15
CA ILE A 447 -2.60 11.05 6.82
C ILE A 447 -3.26 10.33 8.02
N SER A 448 -2.82 10.61 9.24
CA SER A 448 -3.34 10.03 10.49
C SER A 448 -4.19 11.02 11.27
N ALA A 449 -4.24 12.28 10.82
CA ALA A 449 -5.13 13.27 11.40
C ALA A 449 -6.58 13.03 10.94
N PRO A 450 -7.59 13.22 11.83
CA PRO A 450 -8.97 13.26 11.41
C PRO A 450 -9.14 14.28 10.27
N ALA A 451 -9.64 13.82 9.13
CA ALA A 451 -9.70 14.59 7.89
C ALA A 451 -11.11 15.16 7.68
N PRO A 452 -11.29 16.48 7.58
CA PRO A 452 -12.58 17.08 7.25
C PRO A 452 -13.14 16.45 5.98
N THR A 453 -14.36 15.95 6.09
CA THR A 453 -14.97 15.15 5.03
C THR A 453 -16.37 15.64 4.74
N LYS A 454 -16.71 15.68 3.46
CA LYS A 454 -18.05 15.98 2.97
C LYS A 454 -18.48 14.88 2.02
N VAL A 455 -19.66 14.33 2.25
CA VAL A 455 -20.29 13.38 1.35
C VAL A 455 -21.62 13.94 0.89
N GLU A 456 -21.89 13.85 -0.41
CA GLU A 456 -23.19 14.15 -1.01
C GLU A 456 -23.63 12.98 -1.87
N THR A 457 -24.82 12.46 -1.62
CA THR A 457 -25.46 11.42 -2.42
C THR A 457 -26.71 12.00 -3.07
N ILE A 458 -26.79 11.91 -4.39
CA ILE A 458 -27.99 12.23 -5.16
C ILE A 458 -28.68 10.92 -5.55
N LEU A 459 -29.90 10.73 -5.05
CA LEU A 459 -30.77 9.62 -5.42
C LEU A 459 -31.76 10.08 -6.49
N ARG A 460 -32.10 9.19 -7.43
CA ARG A 460 -33.08 9.41 -8.51
C ARG A 460 -34.04 8.23 -8.64
N GLY A 461 -35.19 8.47 -9.26
CA GLY A 461 -36.21 7.44 -9.49
C GLY A 461 -36.91 7.01 -8.20
N ASP A 462 -37.33 5.75 -8.15
CA ASP A 462 -38.16 5.20 -7.07
C ASP A 462 -37.50 5.30 -5.69
N GLU A 463 -36.18 5.14 -5.63
CA GLU A 463 -35.43 5.27 -4.38
C GLU A 463 -35.48 6.71 -3.83
N ALA A 464 -35.32 7.72 -4.69
CA ALA A 464 -35.41 9.12 -4.28
C ALA A 464 -36.78 9.46 -3.68
N LEU A 465 -37.85 8.98 -4.33
CA LEU A 465 -39.23 9.18 -3.89
C LEU A 465 -39.51 8.47 -2.56
N ALA A 466 -39.03 7.23 -2.41
CA ALA A 466 -39.16 6.47 -1.17
C ALA A 466 -38.41 7.13 -0.01
N THR A 467 -37.15 7.54 -0.23
CA THR A 467 -36.35 8.25 0.77
C THR A 467 -37.00 9.57 1.16
N ASN A 468 -37.48 10.36 0.19
CA ASN A 468 -38.20 11.60 0.47
C ASN A 468 -39.46 11.34 1.32
N ALA A 469 -40.25 10.31 1.00
CA ALA A 469 -41.46 9.98 1.76
C ALA A 469 -41.14 9.60 3.22
N VAL A 470 -40.06 8.84 3.46
CA VAL A 470 -39.61 8.52 4.83
C VAL A 470 -39.17 9.78 5.56
N LEU A 471 -38.31 10.59 4.95
CA LEU A 471 -37.75 11.80 5.59
C LEU A 471 -38.79 12.89 5.81
N ALA A 472 -39.80 12.99 4.95
CA ALA A 472 -40.90 13.95 5.09
C ALA A 472 -41.78 13.67 6.32
N ASN A 473 -41.81 12.43 6.80
CA ASN A 473 -42.53 12.04 8.03
C ASN A 473 -41.71 12.24 9.31
N LEU A 474 -40.45 12.66 9.19
CA LEU A 474 -39.55 12.89 10.32
C LEU A 474 -39.25 14.39 10.47
N VAL A 475 -39.20 14.87 11.72
CA VAL A 475 -38.92 16.27 12.04
C VAL A 475 -37.84 16.37 13.12
N GLY A 476 -37.09 17.48 13.10
CA GLY A 476 -36.05 17.77 14.10
C GLY A 476 -35.08 16.61 14.31
N GLU A 477 -34.84 16.27 15.58
CA GLU A 477 -33.89 15.23 15.99
C GLU A 477 -34.18 13.83 15.41
N ALA A 478 -35.45 13.48 15.16
CA ALA A 478 -35.79 12.17 14.59
C ALA A 478 -35.27 12.04 13.15
N ARG A 479 -35.36 13.13 12.37
CA ARG A 479 -34.83 13.18 11.00
C ARG A 479 -33.31 13.15 10.99
N ASP A 480 -32.68 13.93 11.87
CA ASP A 480 -31.22 13.96 12.01
C ASP A 480 -30.68 12.59 12.42
N ARG A 481 -31.34 11.91 13.36
CA ARG A 481 -30.96 10.55 13.79
C ARG A 481 -31.06 9.56 12.63
N ALA A 482 -32.16 9.56 11.89
CA ALA A 482 -32.34 8.67 10.74
C ALA A 482 -31.26 8.90 9.66
N LEU A 483 -30.90 10.16 9.39
CA LEU A 483 -29.82 10.48 8.45
C LEU A 483 -28.44 10.05 8.99
N ARG A 484 -28.17 10.26 10.28
CA ARG A 484 -26.91 9.80 10.91
C ARG A 484 -26.79 8.28 10.85
N ASP A 485 -27.88 7.56 11.13
CA ASP A 485 -27.91 6.10 11.03
C ASP A 485 -27.71 5.63 9.58
N TYR A 486 -28.33 6.31 8.60
CA TYR A 486 -28.09 6.07 7.18
C TYR A 486 -26.59 6.21 6.82
N TRP A 487 -25.96 7.32 7.19
CA TRP A 487 -24.55 7.56 6.88
C TRP A 487 -23.61 6.62 7.63
N LYS A 488 -23.88 6.33 8.91
CA LYS A 488 -23.07 5.40 9.71
C LYS A 488 -23.06 3.99 9.13
N ASN A 489 -24.18 3.54 8.54
CA ASN A 489 -24.26 2.23 7.90
C ASN A 489 -23.50 2.18 6.56
N GLN A 490 -23.22 3.32 5.94
CA GLN A 490 -22.52 3.40 4.65
C GLN A 490 -21.02 3.73 4.81
N TYR A 491 -20.67 4.60 5.77
CA TYR A 491 -19.34 5.13 6.01
C TYR A 491 -19.08 5.22 7.53
N ASP A 492 -18.78 4.09 8.15
CA ASP A 492 -18.53 3.98 9.59
C ASP A 492 -17.19 4.61 10.04
N PHE A 493 -16.23 4.76 9.11
CA PHE A 493 -14.95 5.45 9.33
C PHE A 493 -15.06 6.98 9.46
N ILE A 494 -16.28 7.55 9.32
CA ILE A 494 -16.53 8.98 9.38
C ILE A 494 -17.31 9.33 10.65
N ASP A 495 -16.73 10.16 11.51
CA ASP A 495 -17.46 10.75 12.63
C ASP A 495 -18.33 11.90 12.12
N VAL A 496 -19.63 11.62 11.97
CA VAL A 496 -20.62 12.53 11.38
C VAL A 496 -20.89 13.71 12.32
N LYS A 497 -20.56 14.94 11.90
CA LYS A 497 -20.83 16.16 12.67
C LYS A 497 -22.18 16.77 12.31
N SER A 498 -22.50 16.85 11.02
CA SER A 498 -23.76 17.41 10.53
C SER A 498 -24.33 16.56 9.38
N VAL A 499 -25.64 16.61 9.22
CA VAL A 499 -26.37 15.91 8.16
C VAL A 499 -27.39 16.86 7.57
N SER A 500 -27.69 16.70 6.28
CA SER A 500 -28.78 17.42 5.64
C SER A 500 -29.44 16.56 4.58
N ALA A 501 -30.70 16.89 4.26
CA ALA A 501 -31.41 16.24 3.18
C ALA A 501 -32.39 17.22 2.52
N SER A 502 -32.42 17.24 1.19
CA SER A 502 -33.33 18.07 0.40
C SER A 502 -33.91 17.28 -0.76
N PHE A 503 -35.15 17.57 -1.11
CA PHE A 503 -35.82 16.98 -2.27
C PHE A 503 -36.15 18.10 -3.26
N ASP A 504 -35.70 17.98 -4.50
CA ASP A 504 -36.09 18.88 -5.58
C ASP A 504 -37.25 18.24 -6.37
N SER A 505 -38.45 18.79 -6.20
CA SER A 505 -39.65 18.29 -6.86
C SER A 505 -39.68 18.50 -8.38
N LYS A 506 -38.84 19.38 -8.93
CA LYS A 506 -38.73 19.59 -10.38
C LYS A 506 -37.90 18.51 -11.03
N THR A 507 -36.74 18.19 -10.44
CA THR A 507 -35.82 17.18 -10.96
C THR A 507 -36.16 15.77 -10.47
N GLY A 508 -36.88 15.64 -9.35
CA GLY A 508 -37.14 14.37 -8.67
C GLY A 508 -35.92 13.83 -7.94
N GLU A 509 -34.92 14.68 -7.67
CA GLU A 509 -33.68 14.31 -6.98
C GLU A 509 -33.82 14.45 -5.47
N GLN A 510 -33.46 13.39 -4.74
CA GLN A 510 -33.26 13.44 -3.30
C GLN A 510 -31.77 13.58 -3.02
N ARG A 511 -31.36 14.72 -2.48
CA ARG A 511 -29.98 14.97 -2.06
C ARG A 511 -29.84 14.72 -0.58
N LEU A 512 -28.87 13.90 -0.22
CA LEU A 512 -28.45 13.65 1.15
C LEU A 512 -27.03 14.18 1.25
N SER A 513 -26.71 14.89 2.32
CA SER A 513 -25.33 15.28 2.60
C SER A 513 -24.95 15.01 4.06
N MET A 514 -23.66 14.82 4.29
CA MET A 514 -23.08 14.92 5.63
C MET A 514 -21.73 15.62 5.58
N GLU A 515 -21.39 16.24 6.71
CA GLU A 515 -20.05 16.75 6.99
C GLU A 515 -19.55 16.12 8.28
N GLY A 516 -18.29 15.69 8.27
CA GLY A 516 -17.71 14.87 9.31
C GLY A 516 -16.18 14.94 9.33
N GLU A 517 -15.59 14.09 10.15
CA GLU A 517 -14.14 13.85 10.16
C GLU A 517 -13.89 12.36 9.87
N ALA A 518 -13.21 12.08 8.76
CA ALA A 518 -12.82 10.73 8.38
C ALA A 518 -11.51 10.33 9.07
N GLN A 519 -11.45 9.10 9.56
CA GLN A 519 -10.21 8.46 9.95
C GLN A 519 -9.76 7.51 8.85
N LEU A 520 -8.65 7.82 8.20
CA LEU A 520 -8.12 7.01 7.10
C LEU A 520 -7.18 5.93 7.65
N ASP A 521 -7.43 4.67 7.30
CA ASP A 521 -6.59 3.55 7.73
C ASP A 521 -5.43 3.33 6.74
N TRP A 522 -4.23 3.79 7.12
CA TRP A 522 -3.00 3.66 6.34
C TRP A 522 -2.15 2.46 6.76
N ALA A 523 -2.78 1.31 6.99
CA ALA A 523 -2.10 0.07 7.37
C ALA A 523 -0.91 -0.23 6.43
N ASN A 524 0.29 -0.38 7.03
CA ASN A 524 1.55 -0.71 6.33
C ASN A 524 1.91 0.21 5.16
N GLY A 525 1.46 1.46 5.15
CA GLY A 525 1.81 2.39 4.08
C GLY A 525 0.78 2.50 2.95
N ASN A 526 -0.31 1.75 3.02
CA ASN A 526 -1.35 1.74 1.99
C ASN A 526 -2.69 2.13 2.61
N TYR A 527 -3.43 2.98 1.92
CA TYR A 527 -4.84 3.26 2.19
C TYR A 527 -5.67 2.51 1.16
N GLN A 528 -6.54 1.60 1.61
CA GLN A 528 -7.56 1.01 0.76
C GLN A 528 -8.78 1.93 0.78
N THR A 529 -9.17 2.44 -0.37
CA THR A 529 -10.29 3.39 -0.46
C THR A 529 -11.61 2.69 -0.15
N ASP A 530 -12.47 3.37 0.60
CA ASP A 530 -13.76 2.85 1.06
C ASP A 530 -14.87 3.08 0.02
N GLY A 531 -15.73 2.09 -0.20
CA GLY A 531 -16.88 2.23 -1.11
C GLY A 531 -16.57 2.27 -2.62
N THR A 532 -15.31 2.17 -3.05
CA THR A 532 -14.88 2.20 -4.46
C THR A 532 -14.34 0.86 -4.98
N ASN A 533 -14.39 -0.20 -4.16
CA ASN A 533 -14.08 -1.56 -4.59
C ASN A 533 -15.17 -2.09 -5.54
N VAL A 534 -14.77 -2.89 -6.54
CA VAL A 534 -15.67 -3.46 -7.56
C VAL A 534 -15.66 -4.97 -7.50
N GLY A 535 -16.75 -5.59 -7.97
CA GLY A 535 -16.94 -7.03 -7.88
C GLY A 535 -17.19 -7.49 -6.45
N TYR A 536 -17.42 -8.79 -6.31
CA TYR A 536 -17.65 -9.44 -5.03
C TYR A 536 -17.24 -10.91 -5.13
N ARG A 537 -17.08 -11.58 -3.98
CA ARG A 537 -16.78 -13.01 -3.94
C ARG A 537 -18.01 -13.82 -4.31
N ALA A 538 -18.33 -13.85 -5.60
CA ALA A 538 -19.49 -14.53 -6.15
C ALA A 538 -19.45 -16.04 -5.88
N ASP A 539 -20.63 -16.61 -5.66
CA ASP A 539 -20.85 -18.05 -5.62
C ASP A 539 -22.11 -18.40 -6.39
N PHE A 540 -21.89 -18.85 -7.62
CA PHE A 540 -22.89 -19.32 -8.57
C PHE A 540 -22.91 -20.85 -8.65
N SER A 541 -22.36 -21.55 -7.66
CA SER A 541 -22.55 -23.00 -7.57
C SER A 541 -24.02 -23.34 -7.30
N ARG A 542 -24.46 -24.46 -7.88
CA ARG A 542 -25.81 -25.00 -7.70
C ARG A 542 -25.74 -26.48 -7.40
N ASP A 543 -26.58 -26.91 -6.47
CA ASP A 543 -26.77 -28.33 -6.20
C ASP A 543 -27.43 -29.02 -7.41
N PRO A 544 -27.18 -30.32 -7.62
CA PRO A 544 -27.91 -31.10 -8.62
C PRO A 544 -29.42 -31.07 -8.33
N GLY A 545 -30.22 -30.72 -9.33
CA GLY A 545 -31.67 -30.62 -9.15
C GLY A 545 -32.40 -30.16 -10.40
N PRO A 546 -33.73 -30.06 -10.34
CA PRO A 546 -34.55 -29.46 -11.40
C PRO A 546 -34.09 -28.02 -11.67
N ASP A 547 -34.22 -27.58 -12.92
CA ASP A 547 -33.90 -26.21 -13.35
C ASP A 547 -32.47 -25.75 -13.07
N ARG A 548 -31.51 -26.68 -12.93
CA ARG A 548 -30.08 -26.34 -12.72
C ARG A 548 -29.50 -25.42 -13.80
N GLU A 549 -30.04 -25.48 -15.02
CA GLU A 549 -29.64 -24.68 -16.18
C GLU A 549 -30.37 -23.33 -16.26
N ALA A 550 -31.23 -22.99 -15.28
CA ALA A 550 -31.91 -21.69 -15.23
C ALA A 550 -30.89 -20.54 -15.28
N PRO A 551 -31.13 -19.42 -15.97
CA PRO A 551 -30.22 -18.28 -15.90
C PRO A 551 -30.06 -17.76 -14.47
N PHE A 552 -29.07 -16.91 -14.24
CA PHE A 552 -28.89 -16.18 -13.00
C PHE A 552 -29.51 -14.79 -13.14
N ALA A 553 -30.36 -14.43 -12.18
CA ALA A 553 -30.95 -13.10 -12.10
C ALA A 553 -29.88 -12.07 -11.72
N VAL A 554 -29.93 -10.92 -12.37
CA VAL A 554 -29.10 -9.74 -12.09
C VAL A 554 -30.01 -8.68 -11.50
N PRO A 555 -29.60 -7.96 -10.43
CA PRO A 555 -30.31 -6.75 -10.01
C PRO A 555 -30.50 -5.85 -11.23
N TYR A 556 -31.74 -5.48 -11.55
CA TYR A 556 -32.00 -4.76 -12.81
C TYR A 556 -33.31 -3.95 -12.76
N PRO A 557 -33.32 -2.74 -13.33
CA PRO A 557 -32.16 -2.02 -13.83
C PRO A 557 -31.50 -1.27 -12.66
N TYR A 558 -30.17 -1.20 -12.64
CA TYR A 558 -29.44 -0.36 -11.69
C TYR A 558 -28.24 0.31 -12.35
N PHE A 559 -27.92 1.51 -11.87
CA PHE A 559 -26.72 2.24 -12.24
C PHE A 559 -26.29 3.11 -11.07
N THR A 560 -25.11 2.85 -10.51
CA THR A 560 -24.51 3.67 -9.45
C THR A 560 -23.20 4.29 -9.90
N ARG A 561 -22.89 5.47 -9.35
CA ARG A 561 -21.61 6.14 -9.49
C ARG A 561 -21.13 6.63 -8.12
N THR A 562 -19.85 6.41 -7.84
CA THR A 562 -19.16 6.97 -6.68
C THR A 562 -17.90 7.68 -7.17
N HIS A 563 -17.75 8.95 -6.83
CA HIS A 563 -16.54 9.73 -7.09
C HIS A 563 -15.96 10.23 -5.78
N GLU A 564 -14.72 9.86 -5.50
CA GLU A 564 -13.99 10.27 -4.30
C GLU A 564 -12.82 11.17 -4.67
N THR A 565 -12.60 12.21 -3.87
CA THR A 565 -11.46 13.13 -3.98
C THR A 565 -10.81 13.29 -2.62
N ILE A 566 -9.51 12.97 -2.54
CA ILE A 566 -8.70 13.16 -1.33
C ILE A 566 -7.64 14.23 -1.61
N LEU A 567 -7.64 15.29 -0.81
CA LEU A 567 -6.51 16.23 -0.77
C LEU A 567 -5.42 15.63 0.11
N LEU A 568 -4.25 15.38 -0.46
CA LEU A 568 -3.13 14.72 0.20
C LEU A 568 -2.14 15.75 0.78
N PRO A 569 -1.38 15.38 1.83
CA PRO A 569 -0.30 16.23 2.32
C PRO A 569 0.73 16.52 1.23
N LYS A 570 1.21 17.77 1.16
CA LYS A 570 2.21 18.22 0.18
C LYS A 570 3.60 18.30 0.80
N GLY A 571 4.63 18.13 -0.03
CA GLY A 571 6.04 18.33 0.38
C GLY A 571 6.74 17.10 0.95
N PHE A 572 6.17 15.90 0.75
CA PHE A 572 6.65 14.65 1.34
C PHE A 572 6.93 13.54 0.32
N GLY A 573 7.10 13.90 -0.96
CA GLY A 573 7.18 12.96 -2.09
C GLY A 573 5.82 12.66 -2.73
N ASP A 574 5.83 11.84 -3.79
CA ASP A 574 4.63 11.51 -4.55
C ASP A 574 3.92 10.27 -4.01
N PHE A 575 2.64 10.43 -3.66
CA PHE A 575 1.75 9.30 -3.43
C PHE A 575 1.55 8.52 -4.73
N LYS A 576 1.53 7.19 -4.65
CA LYS A 576 1.45 6.32 -5.82
C LYS A 576 0.18 5.49 -5.78
N LEU A 577 -0.44 5.34 -6.95
CA LEU A 577 -1.55 4.41 -7.13
C LEU A 577 -1.06 2.96 -6.96
N GLY A 578 -1.89 2.12 -6.36
CA GLY A 578 -1.68 0.68 -6.31
C GLY A 578 -1.78 0.02 -7.69
N THR A 579 -1.59 -1.30 -7.73
CA THR A 579 -1.75 -2.06 -8.98
C THR A 579 -3.23 -2.40 -9.22
N GLY A 580 -3.67 -2.41 -10.49
CA GLY A 580 -5.04 -2.80 -10.82
C GLY A 580 -6.14 -1.80 -10.42
N MET A 581 -5.79 -0.52 -10.28
CA MET A 581 -6.74 0.55 -9.95
C MET A 581 -7.80 0.73 -11.03
N ASP A 582 -7.39 0.69 -12.29
CA ASP A 582 -8.29 0.86 -13.41
C ASP A 582 -9.00 -0.44 -13.77
N VAL A 583 -10.31 -0.33 -13.97
CA VAL A 583 -11.19 -1.44 -14.35
C VAL A 583 -12.11 -0.93 -15.46
N ASP A 584 -12.24 -1.72 -16.52
CA ASP A 584 -13.29 -1.58 -17.52
C ASP A 584 -13.66 -3.00 -17.98
N GLN A 585 -14.61 -3.60 -17.28
CA GLN A 585 -14.95 -5.01 -17.46
C GLN A 585 -16.45 -5.24 -17.25
N THR A 586 -17.03 -6.11 -18.08
CA THR A 586 -18.37 -6.66 -17.85
C THR A 586 -18.25 -8.03 -17.21
N ALA A 587 -18.97 -8.25 -16.11
CA ALA A 587 -19.07 -9.55 -15.46
C ALA A 587 -20.46 -9.72 -14.81
N GLY A 588 -21.04 -10.91 -14.87
CA GLY A 588 -22.35 -11.23 -14.29
C GLY A 588 -23.49 -10.35 -14.80
N GLY A 589 -23.42 -9.86 -16.05
CA GLY A 589 -24.41 -8.94 -16.63
C GLY A 589 -24.29 -7.48 -16.18
N ILE A 590 -23.21 -7.12 -15.49
CA ILE A 590 -22.93 -5.78 -14.97
C ILE A 590 -21.64 -5.22 -15.58
N GLU A 591 -21.69 -3.99 -16.05
CA GLU A 591 -20.52 -3.19 -16.43
C GLU A 591 -19.91 -2.56 -15.17
N TYR A 592 -18.66 -2.91 -14.87
CA TYR A 592 -17.85 -2.32 -13.81
C TYR A 592 -16.80 -1.41 -14.45
N ARG A 593 -16.82 -0.13 -14.10
CA ARG A 593 -15.72 0.78 -14.40
C ARG A 593 -15.15 1.39 -13.14
N ARG A 594 -13.84 1.56 -13.13
CA ARG A 594 -13.12 2.29 -12.09
C ARG A 594 -11.93 2.98 -12.72
N HIS A 595 -11.73 4.25 -12.42
CA HIS A 595 -10.54 4.97 -12.85
C HIS A 595 -10.01 5.84 -11.71
N ALA A 596 -8.70 5.77 -11.46
CA ALA A 596 -8.05 6.55 -10.42
C ALA A 596 -6.91 7.41 -10.96
N THR A 597 -6.75 8.61 -10.42
CA THR A 597 -5.61 9.49 -10.73
C THR A 597 -5.01 10.07 -9.45
N VAL A 598 -3.71 10.36 -9.48
CA VAL A 598 -3.04 11.15 -8.45
C VAL A 598 -2.19 12.21 -9.14
N ALA A 599 -2.53 13.49 -8.93
CA ALA A 599 -1.85 14.62 -9.55
C ALA A 599 -1.89 15.85 -8.64
N GLY A 600 -0.75 16.53 -8.48
CA GLY A 600 -0.67 17.79 -7.73
C GLY A 600 -1.08 17.69 -6.24
N GLY A 601 -0.92 16.52 -5.63
CA GLY A 601 -1.37 16.25 -4.26
C GLY A 601 -2.89 16.05 -4.13
N VAL A 602 -3.58 15.72 -5.23
CA VAL A 602 -5.00 15.35 -5.23
C VAL A 602 -5.13 13.95 -5.78
N PHE A 603 -5.71 13.05 -5.00
CA PHE A 603 -6.15 11.74 -5.45
C PHE A 603 -7.62 11.81 -5.83
N THR A 604 -7.98 11.26 -6.98
CA THR A 604 -9.36 11.10 -7.42
C THR A 604 -9.61 9.66 -7.84
N ILE A 605 -10.79 9.13 -7.53
CA ILE A 605 -11.23 7.84 -8.04
C ILE A 605 -12.71 7.91 -8.37
N GLU A 606 -13.07 7.46 -9.57
CA GLU A 606 -14.46 7.28 -9.98
C GLU A 606 -14.74 5.80 -10.18
N LYS A 607 -15.85 5.31 -9.64
CA LYS A 607 -16.39 3.96 -9.84
C LYS A 607 -17.79 4.07 -10.41
N THR A 608 -18.11 3.24 -11.40
CA THR A 608 -19.48 3.00 -11.86
C THR A 608 -19.81 1.52 -11.91
N GLU A 609 -21.05 1.19 -11.56
CA GLU A 609 -21.61 -0.14 -11.76
C GLU A 609 -22.97 -0.01 -12.45
N ARG A 610 -23.14 -0.68 -13.60
CA ARG A 610 -24.34 -0.56 -14.42
C ARG A 610 -24.80 -1.93 -14.90
N SER A 611 -26.00 -2.35 -14.51
CA SER A 611 -26.59 -3.57 -15.07
C SER A 611 -26.93 -3.38 -16.55
N LEU A 612 -26.45 -4.28 -17.40
CA LEU A 612 -26.72 -4.25 -18.85
C LEU A 612 -27.86 -5.19 -19.24
N VAL A 613 -28.06 -6.26 -18.48
CA VAL A 613 -29.08 -7.28 -18.72
C VAL A 613 -29.73 -7.71 -17.40
N PRO A 614 -31.00 -8.14 -17.40
CA PRO A 614 -31.70 -8.61 -16.19
C PRO A 614 -31.28 -10.02 -15.75
N GLU A 615 -30.61 -10.77 -16.62
CA GLU A 615 -30.17 -12.15 -16.34
C GLU A 615 -29.03 -12.57 -17.27
N PHE A 616 -28.22 -13.54 -16.85
CA PHE A 616 -27.18 -14.17 -17.68
C PHE A 616 -27.26 -15.71 -17.64
N PRO A 617 -26.79 -16.44 -18.68
CA PRO A 617 -26.95 -17.89 -18.79
C PRO A 617 -26.17 -18.70 -17.73
N ALA A 618 -26.75 -19.82 -17.25
CA ALA A 618 -26.10 -20.69 -16.27
C ALA A 618 -24.73 -21.24 -16.72
N LYS A 619 -24.61 -21.53 -18.01
CA LYS A 619 -23.37 -22.05 -18.63
C LYS A 619 -22.17 -21.10 -18.49
N ASP A 620 -22.43 -19.80 -18.37
CA ASP A 620 -21.38 -18.76 -18.28
C ASP A 620 -20.97 -18.52 -16.82
N ALA A 621 -21.75 -19.02 -15.85
CA ALA A 621 -21.55 -18.79 -14.43
C ALA A 621 -20.15 -19.13 -13.89
N PRO A 622 -19.46 -20.22 -14.31
CA PRO A 622 -18.08 -20.46 -13.87
C PRO A 622 -17.12 -19.34 -14.29
N ALA A 623 -17.26 -18.82 -15.52
CA ALA A 623 -16.43 -17.74 -16.04
C ALA A 623 -16.78 -16.41 -15.37
N GLU A 624 -18.07 -16.11 -15.21
CA GLU A 624 -18.55 -14.89 -14.53
C GLU A 624 -18.15 -14.87 -13.05
N GLN A 625 -18.23 -16.01 -12.36
CA GLN A 625 -17.77 -16.15 -10.98
C GLN A 625 -16.27 -15.88 -10.86
N ALA A 626 -15.47 -16.44 -11.76
CA ALA A 626 -14.03 -16.20 -11.79
C ALA A 626 -13.73 -14.72 -12.03
N ALA A 627 -14.40 -14.09 -13.00
CA ALA A 627 -14.25 -12.67 -13.29
C ALA A 627 -14.61 -11.77 -12.09
N LEU A 628 -15.75 -12.01 -11.44
CA LEU A 628 -16.17 -11.24 -10.26
C LEU A 628 -15.24 -11.41 -9.06
N ARG A 629 -14.72 -12.63 -8.82
CA ARG A 629 -13.71 -12.87 -7.79
C ARG A 629 -12.38 -12.17 -8.11
N MET A 630 -11.95 -12.20 -9.37
CA MET A 630 -10.76 -11.46 -9.81
C MET A 630 -10.92 -9.95 -9.64
N LEU A 631 -12.11 -9.40 -9.86
CA LEU A 631 -12.41 -7.99 -9.57
C LEU A 631 -12.36 -7.70 -8.06
N ALA A 632 -12.95 -8.58 -7.24
CA ALA A 632 -12.97 -8.44 -5.79
C ALA A 632 -11.56 -8.50 -5.15
N ASP A 633 -10.64 -9.24 -5.76
CA ASP A 633 -9.25 -9.36 -5.29
C ASP A 633 -8.33 -8.22 -5.83
N ARG A 634 -8.91 -7.18 -6.44
CA ARG A 634 -8.21 -5.95 -6.90
C ARG A 634 -8.68 -4.72 -6.11
N PRO A 635 -8.28 -4.58 -4.83
CA PRO A 635 -8.68 -3.44 -4.02
C PRO A 635 -8.11 -2.14 -4.61
N ALA A 636 -8.89 -1.07 -4.56
CA ALA A 636 -8.39 0.25 -4.88
C ALA A 636 -7.51 0.74 -3.72
N THR A 637 -6.23 0.95 -3.98
CA THR A 637 -5.22 1.29 -2.96
C THR A 637 -4.40 2.50 -3.37
N LEU A 638 -4.10 3.35 -2.38
CA LEU A 638 -3.22 4.50 -2.48
C LEU A 638 -2.02 4.29 -1.56
N ARG A 639 -0.81 4.35 -2.09
CA ARG A 639 0.44 4.12 -1.36
C ARG A 639 1.10 5.44 -0.98
N MET A 640 1.49 5.56 0.29
CA MET A 640 2.27 6.70 0.78
C MET A 640 3.72 6.64 0.28
N PRO A 641 4.36 7.81 0.03
CA PRO A 641 5.78 7.85 -0.30
C PRO A 641 6.64 7.41 0.88
N SER A 642 7.78 6.76 0.62
CA SER A 642 8.76 6.36 1.65
C SER A 642 9.34 7.55 2.40
N SER A 643 9.43 8.70 1.73
CA SER A 643 9.84 9.99 2.29
C SER A 643 8.77 10.66 3.17
N TYR A 644 7.60 10.04 3.38
CA TYR A 644 6.55 10.65 4.18
C TYR A 644 6.97 10.81 5.65
N SER A 645 6.97 12.05 6.14
CA SER A 645 7.18 12.37 7.55
C SER A 645 5.86 12.81 8.18
N TYR A 646 5.31 11.98 9.07
CA TYR A 646 4.06 12.22 9.81
C TYR A 646 3.96 13.63 10.33
N THR A 647 2.93 14.42 10.03
CA THR A 647 2.85 15.83 10.42
C THR A 647 2.70 16.01 11.95
N GLY A 648 2.83 17.24 12.45
CA GLY A 648 2.51 17.52 13.86
C GLY A 648 1.05 17.18 14.23
N LYS A 649 0.13 17.27 13.25
CA LYS A 649 -1.27 16.86 13.44
C LYS A 649 -1.42 15.34 13.44
N ASP A 650 -0.65 14.61 12.63
CA ASP A 650 -0.60 13.14 12.70
C ASP A 650 -0.18 12.70 14.11
N ILE A 651 0.88 13.30 14.66
CA ILE A 651 1.36 12.98 16.01
C ILE A 651 0.34 13.34 17.09
N ALA A 652 -0.33 14.48 16.97
CA ALA A 652 -1.38 14.86 17.90
C ALA A 652 -2.57 13.87 17.87
N ALA A 653 -2.97 13.43 16.68
CA ALA A 653 -4.06 12.49 16.50
C ALA A 653 -3.75 11.11 17.12
N VAL A 654 -2.58 10.54 16.83
CA VAL A 654 -2.22 9.24 17.40
C VAL A 654 -2.00 9.30 18.92
N ARG A 655 -1.57 10.44 19.47
CA ARG A 655 -1.49 10.65 20.93
C ARG A 655 -2.86 10.76 21.60
N ALA A 656 -3.85 11.30 20.91
CA ALA A 656 -5.22 11.39 21.40
C ALA A 656 -5.94 10.03 21.33
N ASP A 657 -5.56 9.18 20.37
CA ASP A 657 -6.03 7.81 20.30
C ASP A 657 -5.56 6.98 21.51
N THR A 658 -6.38 6.04 21.97
CA THR A 658 -6.03 5.12 23.05
C THR A 658 -6.23 3.69 22.53
N PRO A 659 -5.19 3.09 21.90
CA PRO A 659 -5.28 1.74 21.38
C PRO A 659 -5.69 0.75 22.47
N THR A 660 -6.53 -0.22 22.14
CA THR A 660 -6.97 -1.29 23.07
C THR A 660 -6.39 -2.66 22.73
N THR A 661 -5.70 -2.78 21.61
CA THR A 661 -5.11 -4.02 21.10
C THR A 661 -3.60 -3.90 20.95
N SER A 662 -2.90 -5.03 21.05
CA SER A 662 -1.45 -5.08 20.85
C SER A 662 -1.04 -4.51 19.47
N ALA A 663 -1.78 -4.86 18.41
CA ALA A 663 -1.54 -4.35 17.06
C ALA A 663 -1.72 -2.82 16.96
N GLY A 664 -2.73 -2.26 17.64
CA GLY A 664 -2.94 -0.80 17.65
C GLY A 664 -1.78 -0.05 18.32
N TYR A 665 -1.27 -0.56 19.44
CA TYR A 665 -0.08 0.01 20.09
C TYR A 665 1.17 -0.10 19.21
N VAL A 666 1.40 -1.23 18.53
CA VAL A 666 2.51 -1.39 17.56
C VAL A 666 2.40 -0.37 16.43
N SER A 667 1.22 -0.19 15.85
CA SER A 667 0.99 0.77 14.77
C SER A 667 1.30 2.19 15.21
N ARG A 668 0.82 2.61 16.39
CA ARG A 668 1.12 3.92 16.95
C ARG A 668 2.60 4.10 17.25
N ALA A 669 3.25 3.12 17.87
CA ALA A 669 4.67 3.16 18.17
C ALA A 669 5.53 3.38 16.90
N ARG A 670 5.15 2.75 15.78
CA ARG A 670 5.82 2.91 14.49
C ARG A 670 5.70 4.34 13.96
N ILE A 671 4.54 4.97 14.10
CA ILE A 671 4.30 6.37 13.73
C ILE A 671 5.17 7.31 14.58
N LEU A 672 5.23 7.06 15.89
CA LEU A 672 6.05 7.83 16.84
C LEU A 672 7.56 7.72 16.52
N ILE A 673 8.05 6.53 16.15
CA ILE A 673 9.44 6.34 15.68
C ILE A 673 9.73 7.19 14.45
N GLY A 674 8.79 7.30 13.50
CA GLY A 674 8.94 8.13 12.31
C GLY A 674 9.14 9.63 12.59
N ARG A 675 8.91 10.07 13.84
CA ARG A 675 9.16 11.43 14.33
C ARG A 675 10.22 11.52 15.42
N ASP A 676 11.05 10.49 15.55
CA ASP A 676 12.12 10.38 16.53
C ASP A 676 11.65 10.36 17.99
N LEU A 677 10.35 10.10 18.23
CA LEU A 677 9.76 10.01 19.57
C LEU A 677 9.95 8.61 20.17
N ARG A 678 11.19 8.11 20.14
CA ARG A 678 11.55 6.73 20.46
C ARG A 678 11.17 6.30 21.87
N LYS A 679 11.23 7.23 22.84
CA LYS A 679 10.84 6.96 24.23
C LYS A 679 9.34 6.72 24.38
N GLU A 680 8.51 7.48 23.67
CA GLU A 680 7.05 7.27 23.68
C GLU A 680 6.69 5.97 22.94
N ALA A 681 7.35 5.69 21.81
CA ALA A 681 7.16 4.44 21.08
C ALA A 681 7.51 3.20 21.93
N LEU A 682 8.53 3.27 22.78
CA LEU A 682 8.88 2.18 23.70
C LEU A 682 7.77 1.89 24.71
N LEU A 683 7.09 2.91 25.24
CA LEU A 683 5.96 2.72 26.16
C LEU A 683 4.81 1.97 25.47
N ASP A 684 4.55 2.30 24.20
CA ASP A 684 3.54 1.61 23.40
C ASP A 684 3.94 0.16 23.12
N TYR A 685 5.20 -0.10 22.76
CA TYR A 685 5.67 -1.47 22.58
C TYR A 685 5.65 -2.28 23.88
N ASP A 686 5.94 -1.65 25.03
CA ASP A 686 5.81 -2.28 26.35
C ASP A 686 4.35 -2.72 26.58
N LYS A 687 3.39 -1.84 26.30
CA LYS A 687 1.97 -2.18 26.40
C LYS A 687 1.54 -3.25 25.38
N ALA A 688 2.09 -3.20 24.17
CA ALA A 688 1.78 -4.16 23.11
C ALA A 688 2.19 -5.59 23.51
N VAL A 689 3.40 -5.78 24.05
CA VAL A 689 3.85 -7.11 24.49
C VAL A 689 3.20 -7.56 25.81
N GLU A 690 2.72 -6.63 26.63
CA GLU A 690 1.93 -6.96 27.84
C GLU A 690 0.54 -7.49 27.45
N LEU A 691 -0.11 -6.85 26.48
CA LEU A 691 -1.43 -7.26 25.98
C LEU A 691 -1.39 -8.57 25.19
N ASP A 692 -0.35 -8.75 24.38
CA ASP A 692 -0.15 -9.99 23.62
C ASP A 692 1.34 -10.37 23.59
N PRO A 693 1.75 -11.28 24.49
CA PRO A 693 3.12 -11.81 24.51
C PRO A 693 3.49 -12.64 23.27
N SER A 694 2.52 -13.04 22.44
CA SER A 694 2.77 -13.78 21.19
C SER A 694 2.92 -12.86 19.96
N ASN A 695 2.70 -11.55 20.12
CA ASN A 695 2.84 -10.59 19.02
C ASN A 695 4.32 -10.37 18.68
N ILE A 696 4.78 -11.06 17.63
CA ILE A 696 6.15 -10.98 17.15
C ILE A 696 6.56 -9.57 16.69
N TYR A 697 5.64 -8.81 16.08
CA TYR A 697 5.91 -7.45 15.63
C TYR A 697 6.20 -6.53 16.82
N ALA A 698 5.52 -6.74 17.95
CA ALA A 698 5.78 -5.97 19.16
C ALA A 698 7.18 -6.24 19.72
N TRP A 699 7.59 -7.51 19.82
CA TRP A 699 8.92 -7.88 20.32
C TRP A 699 10.05 -7.38 19.41
N ALA A 700 9.99 -7.66 18.10
CA ALA A 700 11.07 -7.29 17.19
C ALA A 700 11.24 -5.76 17.11
N ASN A 701 10.13 -5.02 16.96
CA ASN A 701 10.19 -3.56 16.85
C ASN A 701 10.55 -2.89 18.18
N ARG A 702 10.18 -3.47 19.34
CA ARG A 702 10.69 -3.00 20.63
C ARG A 702 12.19 -3.20 20.75
N GLY A 703 12.69 -4.35 20.29
CA GLY A 703 14.12 -4.63 20.21
C GLY A 703 14.87 -3.56 19.41
N ILE A 704 14.37 -3.25 18.20
CA ILE A 704 14.92 -2.18 17.35
C ILE A 704 14.87 -0.82 18.06
N ALA A 705 13.74 -0.45 18.65
CA ALA A 705 13.59 0.81 19.38
C ALA A 705 14.55 0.93 20.57
N ARG A 706 14.81 -0.19 21.28
CA ARG A 706 15.77 -0.27 22.39
C ARG A 706 17.21 -0.04 21.93
N ILE A 707 17.60 -0.58 20.78
CA ILE A 707 18.92 -0.30 20.16
C ILE A 707 19.08 1.21 19.96
N GLN A 708 18.06 1.86 19.39
CA GLN A 708 18.11 3.28 19.06
C GLN A 708 18.15 4.21 20.28
N VAL A 709 17.77 3.74 21.48
CA VAL A 709 17.93 4.48 22.75
C VAL A 709 19.12 4.00 23.60
N GLY A 710 19.91 3.05 23.09
CA GLY A 710 21.13 2.55 23.72
C GLY A 710 20.94 1.38 24.71
N ASP A 711 19.72 0.83 24.85
CA ASP A 711 19.47 -0.37 25.66
C ASP A 711 19.75 -1.65 24.87
N LEU A 712 21.03 -1.94 24.64
CA LEU A 712 21.46 -3.09 23.85
C LEU A 712 21.12 -4.43 24.52
N ALA A 713 21.15 -4.48 25.86
CA ALA A 713 20.84 -5.69 26.62
C ALA A 713 19.34 -6.05 26.54
N GLY A 714 18.47 -5.05 26.73
CA GLY A 714 17.02 -5.23 26.56
C GLY A 714 16.65 -5.52 25.10
N ALA A 715 17.33 -4.91 24.14
CA ALA A 715 17.14 -5.22 22.72
C ALA A 715 17.46 -6.67 22.40
N LYS A 716 18.61 -7.19 22.86
CA LYS A 716 19.01 -8.58 22.67
C LYS A 716 17.97 -9.56 23.21
N SER A 717 17.43 -9.30 24.40
CA SER A 717 16.40 -10.14 25.01
C SER A 717 15.10 -10.16 24.19
N ASP A 718 14.68 -9.00 23.68
CA ASP A 718 13.45 -8.88 22.90
C ASP A 718 13.58 -9.55 21.52
N LEU A 719 14.73 -9.39 20.85
CA LEU A 719 14.99 -10.04 19.57
C LEU A 719 15.07 -11.57 19.70
N GLN A 720 15.63 -12.09 20.80
CA GLN A 720 15.62 -13.53 21.11
C GLN A 720 14.20 -14.06 21.33
N LYS A 721 13.29 -13.26 21.91
CA LYS A 721 11.88 -13.64 22.06
C LYS A 721 11.15 -13.64 20.72
N ALA A 722 11.38 -12.63 19.88
CA ALA A 722 10.84 -12.61 18.53
C ALA A 722 11.35 -13.81 17.71
N GLU A 723 12.64 -14.16 17.81
CA GLU A 723 13.24 -15.33 17.15
C GLU A 723 12.61 -16.65 17.61
N ALA A 724 12.31 -16.79 18.91
CA ALA A 724 11.66 -17.97 19.45
C ALA A 724 10.20 -18.12 18.97
N LEU A 725 9.52 -17.02 18.63
CA LEU A 725 8.16 -17.03 18.08
C LEU A 725 8.15 -17.37 16.59
N ASP A 726 9.02 -16.73 15.80
CA ASP A 726 9.26 -17.09 14.40
C ASP A 726 10.71 -16.76 14.00
N PRO A 727 11.54 -17.79 13.74
CA PRO A 727 12.94 -17.60 13.38
C PRO A 727 13.14 -17.07 11.95
N THR A 728 12.05 -16.88 11.18
CA THR A 728 12.10 -16.40 9.80
C THR A 728 11.64 -14.96 9.62
N PHE A 729 11.23 -14.30 10.70
CA PHE A 729 10.67 -12.95 10.66
C PHE A 729 11.72 -11.89 10.30
N VAL A 730 11.47 -11.15 9.21
CA VAL A 730 12.48 -10.25 8.58
C VAL A 730 12.90 -9.10 9.49
N GLN A 731 11.95 -8.47 10.18
CA GLN A 731 12.28 -7.36 11.09
C GLN A 731 13.15 -7.83 12.26
N ASN A 732 13.08 -9.11 12.64
CA ASN A 732 13.97 -9.66 13.65
C ASN A 732 15.41 -9.78 13.13
N PHE A 733 15.62 -10.20 11.88
CA PHE A 733 16.95 -10.18 11.26
C PHE A 733 17.52 -8.76 11.16
N ILE A 734 16.70 -7.78 10.78
CA ILE A 734 17.10 -6.37 10.76
C ILE A 734 17.51 -5.90 12.17
N GLY A 735 16.71 -6.22 13.20
CA GLY A 735 17.04 -5.91 14.59
C GLY A 735 18.36 -6.53 15.06
N HIS A 736 18.62 -7.80 14.71
CA HIS A 736 19.91 -8.44 15.00
C HIS A 736 21.08 -7.78 14.28
N ALA A 737 20.89 -7.35 13.03
CA ALA A 737 21.91 -6.65 12.27
C ALA A 737 22.22 -5.28 12.88
N MET A 738 21.20 -4.50 13.23
CA MET A 738 21.36 -3.22 13.93
C MET A 738 22.03 -3.37 15.30
N LEU A 739 21.74 -4.46 16.03
CA LEU A 739 22.39 -4.75 17.30
C LEU A 739 23.87 -5.05 17.09
N ALA A 740 24.21 -5.84 16.06
CA ALA A 740 25.59 -6.14 15.71
C ALA A 740 26.35 -4.88 15.26
N ASP A 741 25.73 -3.99 14.48
CA ASP A 741 26.30 -2.68 14.12
C ASP A 741 26.59 -1.84 15.37
N ALA A 742 25.62 -1.75 16.30
CA ALA A 742 25.78 -1.02 17.56
C ALA A 742 26.88 -1.61 18.47
N GLU A 743 27.07 -2.92 18.43
CA GLU A 743 28.15 -3.64 19.15
C GLU A 743 29.49 -3.64 18.38
N ARG A 744 29.58 -2.95 17.22
CA ARG A 744 30.76 -2.90 16.34
C ARG A 744 31.23 -4.29 15.87
N ARG A 745 30.28 -5.16 15.52
CA ARG A 745 30.49 -6.51 14.98
C ARG A 745 30.04 -6.57 13.51
N PRO A 746 30.77 -5.93 12.58
CA PRO A 746 30.28 -5.72 11.22
C PRO A 746 30.13 -7.00 10.39
N ARG A 747 30.89 -8.07 10.70
CA ARG A 747 30.69 -9.39 10.04
C ARG A 747 29.36 -10.03 10.42
N ASP A 748 28.94 -9.88 11.66
CA ASP A 748 27.67 -10.42 12.15
C ASP A 748 26.49 -9.60 11.61
N ALA A 749 26.68 -8.28 11.46
CA ALA A 749 25.72 -7.40 10.79
C ALA A 749 25.51 -7.82 9.33
N VAL A 750 26.60 -8.07 8.58
CA VAL A 750 26.53 -8.59 7.20
C VAL A 750 25.74 -9.89 7.12
N GLU A 751 25.98 -10.83 8.04
CA GLU A 751 25.25 -12.11 8.06
C GLU A 751 23.75 -11.90 8.30
N ALA A 752 23.40 -11.08 9.30
CA ALA A 752 22.01 -10.81 9.64
C ALA A 752 21.26 -10.04 8.53
N TYR A 753 21.86 -9.01 7.92
CA TYR A 753 21.27 -8.34 6.76
C TYR A 753 21.14 -9.30 5.57
N THR A 754 22.08 -10.23 5.37
CA THR A 754 21.97 -11.24 4.31
C THR A 754 20.77 -12.16 4.51
N LYS A 755 20.47 -12.56 5.77
CA LYS A 755 19.27 -13.32 6.11
C LYS A 755 17.99 -12.51 5.84
N ALA A 756 17.98 -11.22 6.15
CA ALA A 756 16.86 -10.32 5.85
C ALA A 756 16.60 -10.23 4.33
N ILE A 757 17.66 -9.99 3.54
CA ILE A 757 17.59 -9.86 2.07
C ILE A 757 17.16 -11.17 1.40
N ALA A 758 17.56 -12.33 1.93
CA ALA A 758 17.11 -13.61 1.40
C ALA A 758 15.59 -13.84 1.50
N ARG A 759 14.91 -13.11 2.40
CA ARG A 759 13.45 -13.16 2.59
C ARG A 759 12.73 -12.03 1.88
N GLU A 760 13.31 -10.83 1.91
CA GLU A 760 12.82 -9.64 1.20
C GLU A 760 13.94 -9.11 0.28
N PRO A 761 14.02 -9.61 -0.97
CA PRO A 761 15.11 -9.25 -1.90
C PRO A 761 15.14 -7.77 -2.29
N ASP A 762 14.03 -7.06 -2.14
CA ASP A 762 13.88 -5.64 -2.49
C ASP A 762 13.86 -4.72 -1.25
N ASN A 763 14.35 -5.20 -0.09
CA ASN A 763 14.44 -4.39 1.13
C ASN A 763 15.64 -3.43 1.07
N SER A 764 15.41 -2.20 0.60
CA SER A 764 16.47 -1.18 0.41
C SER A 764 17.26 -0.91 1.69
N TYR A 765 16.61 -0.89 2.85
CA TYR A 765 17.23 -0.67 4.17
C TYR A 765 18.30 -1.74 4.47
N ALA A 766 17.92 -3.02 4.37
CA ALA A 766 18.83 -4.13 4.64
C ALA A 766 20.00 -4.17 3.65
N ILE A 767 19.73 -3.90 2.36
CA ILE A 767 20.77 -3.87 1.32
C ILE A 767 21.75 -2.71 1.55
N GLY A 768 21.24 -1.50 1.80
CA GLY A 768 22.07 -0.31 2.01
C GLY A 768 22.91 -0.39 3.28
N HIS A 769 22.35 -0.89 4.39
CA HIS A 769 23.12 -1.10 5.62
C HIS A 769 24.12 -2.25 5.50
N ARG A 770 23.84 -3.29 4.69
CA ARG A 770 24.85 -4.30 4.36
C ARG A 770 25.99 -3.71 3.52
N ALA A 771 25.70 -2.78 2.61
CA ALA A 771 26.74 -2.05 1.87
C ALA A 771 27.67 -1.28 2.80
N LEU A 772 27.10 -0.57 3.79
CA LEU A 772 27.87 0.14 4.82
C LEU A 772 28.73 -0.83 5.64
N ALA A 773 28.17 -1.96 6.07
CA ALA A 773 28.90 -2.98 6.82
C ALA A 773 30.02 -3.63 5.98
N TYR A 774 29.79 -3.86 4.67
CA TYR A 774 30.81 -4.34 3.73
C TYR A 774 31.97 -3.35 3.59
N ALA A 775 31.68 -2.06 3.50
CA ALA A 775 32.71 -1.03 3.44
C ALA A 775 33.58 -1.03 4.71
N VAL A 776 32.97 -1.18 5.90
CA VAL A 776 33.71 -1.25 7.18
C VAL A 776 34.66 -2.45 7.26
N ILE A 777 34.32 -3.59 6.62
CA ILE A 777 35.19 -4.78 6.62
C ILE A 777 36.14 -4.84 5.41
N GLY A 778 36.18 -3.80 4.57
CA GLY A 778 37.06 -3.70 3.39
C GLY A 778 36.61 -4.50 2.17
N GLU A 779 35.35 -4.94 2.11
CA GLU A 779 34.77 -5.67 0.97
C GLU A 779 34.14 -4.68 -0.04
N GLU A 780 34.97 -3.78 -0.56
CA GLU A 780 34.56 -2.60 -1.34
C GLU A 780 33.71 -2.92 -2.59
N ASP A 781 34.03 -3.98 -3.33
CA ASP A 781 33.27 -4.36 -4.53
C ASP A 781 31.83 -4.79 -4.19
N ARG A 782 31.65 -5.47 -3.05
CA ARG A 782 30.32 -5.86 -2.56
C ARG A 782 29.57 -4.65 -2.03
N ALA A 783 30.28 -3.74 -1.34
CA ALA A 783 29.71 -2.47 -0.89
C ALA A 783 29.19 -1.63 -2.05
N LEU A 784 29.95 -1.51 -3.14
CA LEU A 784 29.53 -0.80 -4.36
C LEU A 784 28.27 -1.44 -4.99
N ALA A 785 28.23 -2.77 -5.10
CA ALA A 785 27.12 -3.50 -5.69
C ALA A 785 25.82 -3.35 -4.88
N ASP A 786 25.89 -3.56 -3.57
CA ASP A 786 24.74 -3.41 -2.69
C ASP A 786 24.29 -1.95 -2.62
N ALA A 787 25.21 -0.98 -2.53
CA ALA A 787 24.85 0.44 -2.55
C ALA A 787 24.11 0.83 -3.85
N ALA A 788 24.56 0.34 -5.01
CA ALA A 788 23.88 0.58 -6.29
C ALA A 788 22.48 -0.06 -6.33
N ALA A 789 22.31 -1.27 -5.80
CA ALA A 789 21.01 -1.94 -5.71
C ALA A 789 20.06 -1.20 -4.76
N ALA A 790 20.55 -0.76 -3.59
CA ALA A 790 19.77 0.03 -2.64
C ALA A 790 19.36 1.39 -3.22
N ILE A 791 20.26 2.10 -3.91
CA ILE A 791 19.97 3.37 -4.59
C ILE A 791 18.87 3.20 -5.67
N LYS A 792 18.87 2.09 -6.40
CA LYS A 792 17.83 1.82 -7.40
C LYS A 792 16.43 1.70 -6.77
N LEU A 793 16.37 1.18 -5.54
CA LEU A 793 15.13 0.99 -4.78
C LEU A 793 14.73 2.27 -4.01
N ASP A 794 15.73 2.99 -3.50
CA ASP A 794 15.59 4.23 -2.72
C ASP A 794 16.62 5.27 -3.18
N PRO A 795 16.30 6.06 -4.23
CA PRO A 795 17.22 7.05 -4.78
C PRO A 795 17.56 8.19 -3.81
N ASP A 796 16.78 8.38 -2.74
CA ASP A 796 16.90 9.51 -1.80
C ASP A 796 17.97 9.27 -0.70
N TRP A 797 18.54 8.07 -0.65
CA TRP A 797 19.58 7.72 0.32
C TRP A 797 20.97 8.23 -0.07
N ILE A 798 21.12 9.54 0.04
CA ILE A 798 22.31 10.33 -0.37
C ILE A 798 23.64 9.82 0.26
N ASP A 799 23.59 9.25 1.45
CA ASP A 799 24.77 8.67 2.12
C ASP A 799 25.39 7.52 1.31
N LEU A 800 24.59 6.75 0.56
CA LEU A 800 25.09 5.65 -0.27
C LEU A 800 25.84 6.15 -1.52
N TYR A 801 25.45 7.29 -2.09
CA TYR A 801 26.22 7.93 -3.15
C TYR A 801 27.56 8.44 -2.59
N SER A 802 27.56 8.99 -1.38
CA SER A 802 28.77 9.45 -0.69
C SER A 802 29.71 8.29 -0.37
N LEU A 803 29.16 7.15 0.08
CA LEU A 803 29.89 5.90 0.28
C LEU A 803 30.56 5.45 -1.02
N ARG A 804 29.80 5.35 -2.12
CA ARG A 804 30.32 4.93 -3.43
C ARG A 804 31.39 5.88 -3.94
N ALA A 805 31.17 7.20 -3.84
CA ALA A 805 32.15 8.19 -4.24
C ALA A 805 33.45 8.10 -3.44
N GLY A 806 33.37 7.86 -2.13
CA GLY A 806 34.54 7.62 -1.29
C GLY A 806 35.33 6.39 -1.74
N ILE A 807 34.66 5.27 -1.98
CA ILE A 807 35.29 4.03 -2.46
C ILE A 807 35.94 4.24 -3.85
N TYR A 808 35.28 4.92 -4.78
CA TYR A 808 35.88 5.23 -6.09
C TYR A 808 37.11 6.12 -5.97
N LEU A 809 37.07 7.11 -5.08
CA LEU A 809 38.19 8.01 -4.83
C LEU A 809 39.40 7.26 -4.24
N GLU A 810 39.17 6.34 -3.30
CA GLU A 810 40.21 5.46 -2.73
C GLU A 810 40.84 4.56 -3.80
N LYS A 811 40.05 4.10 -4.78
CA LYS A 811 40.52 3.37 -5.95
C LYS A 811 41.19 4.24 -7.03
N GLY A 812 41.25 5.55 -6.82
CA GLY A 812 41.82 6.51 -7.77
C GLY A 812 40.90 6.91 -8.94
N ASP A 813 39.66 6.45 -8.95
CA ASP A 813 38.67 6.74 -9.99
C ASP A 813 37.88 8.02 -9.67
N ARG A 814 38.56 9.15 -9.89
CA ARG A 814 38.04 10.48 -9.57
C ARG A 814 36.81 10.85 -10.40
N ASP A 815 36.71 10.37 -11.64
CA ASP A 815 35.62 10.72 -12.54
C ASP A 815 34.31 10.08 -12.09
N HIS A 816 34.33 8.80 -11.69
CA HIS A 816 33.14 8.15 -11.11
C HIS A 816 32.78 8.75 -9.75
N ALA A 817 33.76 9.07 -8.89
CA ALA A 817 33.48 9.73 -7.61
C ALA A 817 32.75 11.06 -7.78
N ILE A 818 33.12 11.86 -8.78
CA ILE A 818 32.45 13.12 -9.13
C ILE A 818 31.03 12.88 -9.64
N GLU A 819 30.82 11.88 -10.49
CA GLU A 819 29.52 11.60 -11.08
C GLU A 819 28.50 11.12 -10.03
N GLU A 820 28.95 10.33 -9.05
CA GLU A 820 28.13 9.94 -7.89
C GLU A 820 27.69 11.17 -7.08
N MET A 821 28.57 12.16 -6.90
CA MET A 821 28.25 13.40 -6.19
C MET A 821 27.32 14.32 -6.98
N ARG A 822 27.41 14.35 -8.31
CA ARG A 822 26.42 15.02 -9.15
C ARG A 822 25.05 14.38 -9.04
N SER A 823 25.01 13.06 -9.03
CA SER A 823 23.77 12.30 -8.84
C SER A 823 23.16 12.59 -7.47
N ALA A 824 23.97 12.60 -6.40
CA ALA A 824 23.54 12.97 -5.05
C ALA A 824 22.93 14.38 -4.96
N ILE A 825 23.53 15.37 -5.65
CA ILE A 825 22.98 16.74 -5.70
C ILE A 825 21.69 16.80 -6.51
N ALA A 826 21.58 16.04 -7.61
CA ALA A 826 20.38 16.03 -8.45
C ALA A 826 19.15 15.47 -7.73
N VAL A 827 19.36 14.53 -6.80
CA VAL A 827 18.32 13.91 -5.96
C VAL A 827 17.71 14.94 -5.00
N ASP A 828 18.54 15.67 -4.23
CA ASP A 828 18.07 16.77 -3.38
C ASP A 828 19.02 17.98 -3.44
N PRO A 829 18.73 18.94 -4.34
CA PRO A 829 19.54 20.15 -4.51
C PRO A 829 19.46 21.14 -3.36
N LYS A 830 18.58 20.91 -2.37
CA LYS A 830 18.38 21.82 -1.23
C LYS A 830 18.93 21.24 0.08
N ARG A 831 19.65 20.12 0.02
CA ARG A 831 20.30 19.52 1.18
C ARG A 831 21.76 19.96 1.27
N ALA A 832 22.09 20.74 2.30
CA ALA A 832 23.45 21.24 2.51
C ALA A 832 24.50 20.12 2.57
N PHE A 833 24.14 18.97 3.14
CA PHE A 833 25.02 17.79 3.22
C PHE A 833 25.51 17.30 1.84
N SER A 834 24.64 17.25 0.83
CA SER A 834 25.00 16.78 -0.52
C SER A 834 26.08 17.66 -1.14
N HIS A 835 25.93 18.98 -0.97
CA HIS A 835 26.91 19.96 -1.44
C HIS A 835 28.23 19.88 -0.66
N VAL A 836 28.20 19.67 0.67
CA VAL A 836 29.41 19.44 1.46
C VAL A 836 30.15 18.17 1.04
N ALA A 837 29.42 17.06 0.87
CA ALA A 837 30.00 15.79 0.42
C ALA A 837 30.65 15.93 -0.97
N ALA A 838 29.95 16.57 -1.91
CA ALA A 838 30.49 16.88 -3.22
C ALA A 838 31.72 17.78 -3.15
N ALA A 839 31.69 18.83 -2.32
CA ALA A 839 32.81 19.74 -2.14
C ALA A 839 34.07 19.01 -1.63
N ARG A 840 33.92 18.07 -0.70
CA ARG A 840 35.01 17.22 -0.20
C ARG A 840 35.60 16.34 -1.31
N ILE A 841 34.75 15.70 -2.11
CA ILE A 841 35.20 14.86 -3.24
C ILE A 841 35.88 15.71 -4.32
N TYR A 842 35.34 16.88 -4.65
CA TYR A 842 35.97 17.81 -5.58
C TYR A 842 37.33 18.30 -5.06
N ALA A 843 37.43 18.64 -3.77
CA ALA A 843 38.69 19.06 -3.16
C ALA A 843 39.74 17.95 -3.20
N ALA A 844 39.36 16.70 -2.90
CA ALA A 844 40.25 15.55 -2.98
C ALA A 844 40.59 15.12 -4.42
N SER A 845 39.86 15.63 -5.41
CA SER A 845 40.10 15.41 -6.84
C SER A 845 40.81 16.59 -7.51
N ASP A 846 41.42 17.50 -6.73
CA ASP A 846 42.11 18.71 -7.20
C ASP A 846 41.21 19.71 -8.00
N ARG A 847 39.88 19.60 -7.85
CA ARG A 847 38.86 20.46 -8.46
C ARG A 847 38.49 21.59 -7.51
N ARG A 848 39.46 22.45 -7.19
CA ARG A 848 39.34 23.48 -6.15
C ARG A 848 38.20 24.47 -6.42
N ALA A 849 38.01 24.92 -7.66
CA ALA A 849 36.99 25.91 -7.99
C ALA A 849 35.58 25.37 -7.77
N GLU A 850 35.36 24.12 -8.18
CA GLU A 850 34.11 23.38 -7.99
C GLU A 850 33.85 23.12 -6.51
N ALA A 851 34.86 22.70 -5.75
CA ALA A 851 34.73 22.52 -4.31
C ALA A 851 34.29 23.81 -3.60
N LEU A 852 34.90 24.95 -3.92
CA LEU A 852 34.51 26.25 -3.36
C LEU A 852 33.06 26.63 -3.73
N LYS A 853 32.65 26.38 -4.98
CA LYS A 853 31.27 26.64 -5.44
C LYS A 853 30.26 25.80 -4.66
N GLU A 854 30.53 24.51 -4.44
CA GLU A 854 29.62 23.66 -3.68
C GLU A 854 29.58 24.04 -2.19
N TYR A 855 30.70 24.44 -1.60
CA TYR A 855 30.69 25.02 -0.25
C TYR A 855 29.86 26.32 -0.18
N ASP A 856 29.88 27.16 -1.21
CA ASP A 856 29.03 28.36 -1.28
C ASP A 856 27.53 27.99 -1.31
N GLN A 857 27.15 26.96 -2.06
CA GLN A 857 25.77 26.44 -2.09
C GLN A 857 25.36 25.89 -0.72
N ALA A 858 26.20 25.06 -0.09
CA ALA A 858 25.94 24.52 1.23
C ALA A 858 25.71 25.62 2.27
N ILE A 859 26.52 26.68 2.25
CA ILE A 859 26.40 27.83 3.15
C ILE A 859 25.12 28.65 2.88
N ALA A 860 24.72 28.80 1.62
CA ALA A 860 23.49 29.50 1.25
C ALA A 860 22.23 28.77 1.71
N ILE A 861 22.28 27.43 1.73
CA ILE A 861 21.20 26.57 2.24
C ILE A 861 21.18 26.60 3.78
N GLU A 862 22.31 26.24 4.41
CA GLU A 862 22.41 26.13 5.86
C GLU A 862 23.82 26.53 6.34
N PRO A 863 24.02 27.76 6.84
CA PRO A 863 25.33 28.21 7.30
C PRO A 863 25.71 27.53 8.62
N GLN A 864 26.76 26.69 8.57
CA GLN A 864 27.30 25.98 9.74
C GLN A 864 28.80 26.24 9.88
N ALA A 865 29.30 26.35 11.13
CA ALA A 865 30.68 26.72 11.43
C ALA A 865 31.72 25.79 10.75
N TYR A 866 31.46 24.48 10.73
CA TYR A 866 32.38 23.51 10.12
C TYR A 866 32.50 23.69 8.59
N ILE A 867 31.43 24.15 7.91
CA ILE A 867 31.42 24.34 6.45
C ILE A 867 32.35 25.49 6.06
N TYR A 868 32.28 26.62 6.79
CA TYR A 868 33.22 27.72 6.61
C TYR A 868 34.67 27.29 6.92
N ALA A 869 34.88 26.51 7.99
CA ALA A 869 36.20 26.01 8.34
C ALA A 869 36.78 25.07 7.27
N GLU A 870 35.97 24.21 6.67
CA GLU A 870 36.37 23.36 5.54
C GLU A 870 36.65 24.17 4.28
N ARG A 871 35.79 25.13 3.92
CA ARG A 871 36.03 26.03 2.77
C ARG A 871 37.35 26.78 2.92
N SER A 872 37.66 27.25 4.13
CA SER A 872 38.93 27.93 4.43
C SER A 872 40.18 27.06 4.17
N ARG A 873 40.07 25.74 4.33
CA ARG A 873 41.16 24.79 4.07
C ARG A 873 41.36 24.52 2.57
N VAL A 874 40.29 24.63 1.79
CA VAL A 874 40.31 24.39 0.34
C VAL A 874 40.76 25.62 -0.45
N ARG A 875 40.57 26.83 0.09
CA ARG A 875 41.05 28.08 -0.52
C ARG A 875 42.56 28.05 -0.76
N SER A 876 43.01 28.82 -1.76
CA SER A 876 44.43 28.93 -2.08
C SER A 876 45.24 29.36 -0.84
N PRO A 877 46.41 28.76 -0.59
CA PRO A 877 47.32 29.21 0.47
C PRO A 877 47.69 30.70 0.37
N ASP A 878 47.71 31.24 -0.85
CA ASP A 878 48.00 32.66 -1.12
C ASP A 878 46.82 33.59 -0.81
N ASP A 879 45.59 33.08 -0.77
CA ASP A 879 44.38 33.84 -0.45
C ASP A 879 44.12 33.89 1.07
N ARG A 880 45.10 34.43 1.80
CA ARG A 880 45.06 34.53 3.27
C ARG A 880 43.87 35.35 3.77
N ALA A 881 43.47 36.37 3.00
CA ALA A 881 42.36 37.24 3.36
C ALA A 881 41.02 36.48 3.35
N ALA A 882 40.73 35.71 2.31
CA ALA A 882 39.49 34.95 2.25
C ALA A 882 39.50 33.75 3.21
N ARG A 883 40.66 33.11 3.44
CA ARG A 883 40.81 32.10 4.49
C ARG A 883 40.47 32.67 5.87
N ARG A 884 41.00 33.85 6.19
CA ARG A 884 40.70 34.54 7.46
C ARG A 884 39.23 34.89 7.58
N ALA A 885 38.61 35.41 6.53
CA ALA A 885 37.18 35.73 6.53
C ALA A 885 36.31 34.50 6.81
N ASP A 886 36.63 33.35 6.22
CA ASP A 886 35.93 32.10 6.48
C ASP A 886 36.12 31.62 7.93
N ILE A 887 37.34 31.69 8.45
CA ILE A 887 37.64 31.34 9.85
C ILE A 887 36.91 32.26 10.83
N ASP A 888 36.88 33.57 10.57
CA ASP A 888 36.18 34.54 11.40
C ASP A 888 34.66 34.33 11.36
N ALA A 889 34.10 34.00 10.19
CA ALA A 889 32.69 33.63 10.05
C ALA A 889 32.37 32.34 10.83
N ALA A 890 33.23 31.33 10.75
CA ALA A 890 33.08 30.09 11.49
C ALA A 890 33.10 30.33 13.02
N LEU A 891 34.07 31.11 13.52
CA LEU A 891 34.21 31.42 14.94
C LEU A 891 33.12 32.38 15.45
N LYS A 892 32.49 33.16 14.58
CA LYS A 892 31.32 33.96 14.93
C LYS A 892 30.08 33.09 15.15
N LEU A 893 29.93 32.02 14.35
CA LEU A 893 28.84 31.05 14.51
C LEU A 893 29.08 30.15 15.73
N ASP A 894 30.30 29.63 15.88
CA ASP A 894 30.71 28.84 17.04
C ASP A 894 32.15 29.21 17.46
N PRO A 895 32.30 30.03 18.52
CA PRO A 895 33.61 30.42 19.04
C PRO A 895 34.47 29.26 19.56
N LYS A 896 33.88 28.08 19.80
CA LYS A 896 34.55 26.87 20.29
C LYS A 896 34.72 25.81 19.20
N SER A 897 34.43 26.14 17.94
CA SER A 897 34.57 25.20 16.83
C SER A 897 36.02 24.72 16.69
N ASN A 898 36.21 23.42 16.92
CA ASN A 898 37.53 22.79 16.80
C ASN A 898 38.09 22.96 15.38
N ASP A 899 37.28 22.72 14.34
CA ASP A 899 37.70 22.88 12.94
C ASP A 899 38.15 24.31 12.61
N ALA A 900 37.44 25.31 13.12
CA ALA A 900 37.77 26.71 12.88
C ALA A 900 39.05 27.13 13.63
N LEU A 901 39.25 26.64 14.85
CA LEU A 901 40.47 26.89 15.63
C LEU A 901 41.69 26.18 15.04
N VAL A 902 41.53 24.95 14.51
CA VAL A 902 42.58 24.26 13.73
C VAL A 902 42.94 25.07 12.50
N ALA A 903 41.95 25.51 11.72
CA ALA A 903 42.16 26.33 10.52
C ALA A 903 42.84 27.68 10.86
N ARG A 904 42.48 28.30 11.99
CA ARG A 904 43.13 29.53 12.50
C ARG A 904 44.59 29.29 12.84
N ALA A 905 44.89 28.23 13.57
CA ALA A 905 46.26 27.91 13.96
C ALA A 905 47.14 27.62 12.74
N ALA A 906 46.60 26.89 11.75
CA ALA A 906 47.28 26.64 10.48
C ALA A 906 47.56 27.95 9.71
N LEU A 907 46.58 28.86 9.60
CA LEU A 907 46.79 30.15 8.94
C LEU A 907 47.84 31.03 9.65
N GLN A 908 47.83 31.07 10.98
CA GLN A 908 48.84 31.78 11.78
C GLN A 908 50.25 31.22 11.53
N GLN A 909 50.35 29.91 11.39
CA GLN A 909 51.61 29.24 11.09
C GLN A 909 52.10 29.57 9.67
N ASP A 910 51.21 29.58 8.66
CA ASP A 910 51.52 29.99 7.28
C ASP A 910 51.97 31.46 7.19
N GLU A 911 51.51 32.30 8.12
CA GLU A 911 51.90 33.71 8.26
C GLU A 911 53.24 33.91 8.99
N GLY A 912 53.80 32.86 9.56
CA GLY A 912 55.01 32.92 10.38
C GLY A 912 54.76 33.43 11.80
N ASP A 913 53.50 33.60 12.24
CA ASP A 913 53.17 33.93 13.63
C ASP A 913 53.09 32.66 14.48
N THR A 914 54.25 32.03 14.65
CA THR A 914 54.42 30.79 15.42
C THR A 914 53.91 30.95 16.86
N LYS A 915 54.02 32.16 17.44
CA LYS A 915 53.57 32.42 18.81
C LYS A 915 52.04 32.39 18.92
N ALA A 916 51.33 33.01 17.97
CA ALA A 916 49.87 32.95 17.94
C ALA A 916 49.36 31.54 17.63
N ALA A 917 50.03 30.80 16.73
CA ALA A 917 49.70 29.41 16.41
C ALA A 917 49.80 28.51 17.66
N ILE A 918 50.91 28.61 18.43
CA ILE A 918 51.09 27.89 19.70
C ILE A 918 49.99 28.23 20.70
N ALA A 919 49.62 29.52 20.82
CA ALA A 919 48.57 29.95 21.75
C ALA A 919 47.20 29.37 21.37
N THR A 920 46.85 29.36 20.07
CA THR A 920 45.62 28.75 19.57
C THR A 920 45.61 27.24 19.82
N TRP A 921 46.71 26.53 19.56
CA TRP A 921 46.82 25.10 19.86
C TRP A 921 46.72 24.80 21.36
N SER A 922 47.35 25.62 22.21
CA SER A 922 47.25 25.46 23.67
C SER A 922 45.80 25.62 24.15
N GLN A 923 45.09 26.62 23.62
CA GLN A 923 43.67 26.83 23.91
C GLN A 923 42.82 25.64 23.45
N LEU A 924 43.04 25.16 22.22
CA LEU A 924 42.28 24.07 21.62
C LEU A 924 42.46 22.76 22.40
N LEU A 925 43.71 22.40 22.75
CA LEU A 925 44.01 21.18 23.49
C LEU A 925 43.55 21.25 24.95
N ALA A 926 43.55 22.44 25.57
CA ALA A 926 42.99 22.61 26.91
C ALA A 926 41.46 22.44 26.92
N ALA A 927 40.78 22.85 25.85
CA ALA A 927 39.34 22.68 25.69
C ALA A 927 38.94 21.24 25.28
N SER A 928 39.83 20.52 24.61
CA SER A 928 39.61 19.15 24.12
C SER A 928 40.71 18.18 24.57
N PRO A 929 40.94 18.00 25.88
CA PRO A 929 42.10 17.26 26.41
C PRO A 929 42.06 15.75 26.14
N ASP A 930 40.90 15.22 25.73
CA ASP A 930 40.68 13.79 25.49
C ASP A 930 40.47 13.45 24.01
N ASN A 931 40.66 14.40 23.09
CA ASN A 931 40.56 14.14 21.65
C ASN A 931 41.94 13.73 21.08
N PRO A 932 42.17 12.44 20.76
CA PRO A 932 43.48 11.96 20.31
C PRO A 932 43.93 12.54 18.96
N VAL A 933 42.98 12.84 18.06
CA VAL A 933 43.28 13.42 16.74
C VAL A 933 43.79 14.86 16.90
N LEU A 934 43.12 15.67 17.72
CA LEU A 934 43.56 17.04 17.98
C LEU A 934 44.90 17.06 18.72
N LEU A 935 45.10 16.16 19.69
CA LEU A 935 46.38 16.02 20.38
C LEU A 935 47.51 15.65 19.41
N ALA A 936 47.27 14.75 18.45
CA ALA A 936 48.24 14.37 17.43
C ALA A 936 48.57 15.54 16.48
N GLN A 937 47.57 16.27 16.02
CA GLN A 937 47.76 17.46 15.17
C GLN A 937 48.50 18.58 15.93
N GLY A 938 48.16 18.80 17.20
CA GLY A 938 48.85 19.75 18.07
C GLY A 938 50.30 19.35 18.32
N ALA A 939 50.59 18.05 18.50
CA ALA A 939 51.96 17.54 18.61
C ALA A 939 52.80 17.86 17.37
N GLN A 940 52.22 17.65 16.18
CA GLN A 940 52.85 18.02 14.91
C GLN A 940 53.09 19.54 14.80
N ALA A 941 52.11 20.35 15.20
CA ALA A 941 52.24 21.81 15.17
C ALA A 941 53.34 22.30 16.12
N TYR A 942 53.38 21.80 17.36
CA TYR A 942 54.46 22.12 18.32
C TYR A 942 55.83 21.68 17.81
N ARG A 943 55.92 20.51 17.17
CA ARG A 943 57.17 20.04 16.55
C ARG A 943 57.65 20.99 15.47
N GLN A 944 56.77 21.40 14.55
CA GLN A 944 57.11 22.34 13.49
C GLN A 944 57.50 23.73 14.03
N ALA A 945 56.91 24.13 15.16
CA ALA A 945 57.24 25.35 15.87
C ALA A 945 58.55 25.27 16.70
N GLY A 946 59.18 24.09 16.78
CA GLY A 946 60.40 23.86 17.57
C GLY A 946 60.17 23.66 19.08
N ASP A 947 58.91 23.60 19.53
CA ASP A 947 58.55 23.34 20.94
C ASP A 947 58.46 21.82 21.17
N TYR A 948 59.62 21.17 21.21
CA TYR A 948 59.72 19.72 21.27
C TYR A 948 59.15 19.11 22.55
N ASP A 949 59.18 19.83 23.67
CA ASP A 949 58.65 19.35 24.95
C ASP A 949 57.12 19.26 24.91
N ARG A 950 56.43 20.30 24.41
CA ARG A 950 54.98 20.23 24.20
C ARG A 950 54.60 19.25 23.10
N ALA A 951 55.41 19.09 22.07
CA ALA A 951 55.20 18.09 21.03
C ALA A 951 55.20 16.67 21.59
N LEU A 952 56.21 16.32 22.40
CA LEU A 952 56.31 15.01 23.05
C LEU A 952 55.14 14.79 24.03
N ALA A 953 54.79 15.78 24.85
CA ALA A 953 53.69 15.68 25.81
C ALA A 953 52.32 15.50 25.12
N ALA A 954 52.06 16.23 24.04
CA ALA A 954 50.82 16.09 23.26
C ALA A 954 50.77 14.73 22.54
N ALA A 955 51.88 14.26 21.99
CA ALA A 955 51.96 12.95 21.35
C ALA A 955 51.76 11.79 22.35
N GLU A 956 52.36 11.89 23.55
CA GLU A 956 52.14 10.92 24.64
C GLU A 956 50.68 10.93 25.09
N ALA A 957 50.09 12.12 25.26
CA ALA A 957 48.69 12.24 25.61
C ALA A 957 47.80 11.60 24.54
N ALA A 958 48.06 11.82 23.25
CA ALA A 958 47.34 11.22 22.14
C ALA A 958 47.44 9.68 22.18
N LEU A 959 48.65 9.14 22.27
CA LEU A 959 48.91 7.68 22.29
C LEU A 959 48.32 6.98 23.51
N LYS A 960 48.18 7.68 24.64
CA LYS A 960 47.49 7.14 25.82
C LYS A 960 45.98 6.92 25.57
N ARG A 961 45.36 7.71 24.69
CA ARG A 961 43.92 7.59 24.35
C ARG A 961 43.73 6.68 23.15
N GLU A 962 44.58 6.83 22.13
CA GLU A 962 44.55 6.01 20.92
C GLU A 962 45.98 5.52 20.61
N PRO A 963 46.34 4.33 21.11
CA PRO A 963 47.68 3.75 20.89
C PRO A 963 47.98 3.46 19.42
N LYS A 964 46.97 3.38 18.53
CA LYS A 964 47.19 2.97 17.13
C LYS A 964 47.58 4.11 16.18
N ILE A 965 47.89 5.31 16.68
CA ILE A 965 48.38 6.41 15.85
C ILE A 965 49.88 6.20 15.54
N VAL A 966 50.15 5.31 14.59
CA VAL A 966 51.49 4.83 14.21
C VAL A 966 52.50 5.96 13.96
N ASP A 967 52.10 7.03 13.27
CA ASP A 967 53.00 8.14 12.92
C ASP A 967 53.60 8.85 14.13
N LEU A 968 52.91 8.86 15.28
CA LEU A 968 53.40 9.52 16.48
C LEU A 968 54.60 8.79 17.11
N TYR A 969 54.70 7.47 16.95
CA TYR A 969 55.88 6.72 17.40
C TYR A 969 57.12 7.11 16.61
N LEU A 970 57.00 7.21 15.28
CA LEU A 970 58.09 7.67 14.42
C LEU A 970 58.48 9.12 14.73
N MET A 971 57.50 9.99 14.96
CA MET A 971 57.73 11.36 15.39
C MET A 971 58.52 11.41 16.71
N ARG A 972 58.05 10.71 17.75
CA ARG A 972 58.69 10.70 19.07
C ARG A 972 60.08 10.08 19.00
N ALA A 973 60.27 8.99 18.27
CA ALA A 973 61.57 8.38 18.04
C ALA A 973 62.57 9.35 17.40
N ASN A 974 62.14 10.10 16.38
CA ASN A 974 62.98 11.12 15.73
C ASN A 974 63.33 12.28 16.68
N LEU A 975 62.37 12.74 17.50
CA LEU A 975 62.61 13.77 18.51
C LEU A 975 63.59 13.28 19.57
N PHE A 976 63.41 12.08 20.11
CA PHE A 976 64.36 11.47 21.06
C PHE A 976 65.75 11.31 20.46
N ARG A 977 65.84 10.87 19.20
CA ARG A 977 67.11 10.80 18.47
C ARG A 977 67.80 12.17 18.38
N SER A 978 67.06 13.23 18.05
CA SER A 978 67.60 14.60 17.98
C SER A 978 68.09 15.13 19.33
N GLN A 979 67.55 14.59 20.43
CA GLN A 979 67.97 14.90 21.80
C GLN A 979 69.08 13.96 22.33
N GLY A 980 69.60 13.04 21.51
CA GLY A 980 70.61 12.05 21.93
C GLY A 980 70.08 10.91 22.80
N LYS A 981 68.76 10.75 22.92
CA LYS A 981 68.09 9.72 23.73
C LYS A 981 67.83 8.45 22.90
N ALA A 982 68.91 7.75 22.55
CA ALA A 982 68.84 6.57 21.67
C ALA A 982 67.96 5.43 22.22
N GLU A 983 68.04 5.16 23.54
CA GLU A 983 67.24 4.12 24.18
C GLU A 983 65.74 4.42 24.17
N ASP A 984 65.35 5.68 24.38
CA ASP A 984 63.94 6.08 24.33
C ASP A 984 63.39 5.98 22.91
N ALA A 985 64.19 6.34 21.90
CA ALA A 985 63.81 6.18 20.50
C ALA A 985 63.62 4.72 20.10
N LEU A 986 64.48 3.80 20.57
CA LEU A 986 64.36 2.36 20.32
C LEU A 986 63.13 1.74 20.99
N ARG A 987 62.72 2.23 22.17
CA ARG A 987 61.48 1.74 22.84
C ARG A 987 60.24 2.03 22.02
N GLU A 988 60.21 3.13 21.25
CA GLU A 988 59.08 3.46 20.39
C GLU A 988 58.85 2.41 19.29
N ALA A 989 59.91 1.75 18.81
CA ALA A 989 59.80 0.66 17.84
C ALA A 989 59.03 -0.55 18.42
N ALA A 990 59.41 -1.00 19.61
CA ALA A 990 58.69 -2.08 20.28
C ALA A 990 57.26 -1.68 20.68
N ALA A 991 57.06 -0.42 21.05
CA ALA A 991 55.76 0.08 21.46
C ALA A 991 54.76 0.15 20.30
N VAL A 992 55.19 0.53 19.09
CA VAL A 992 54.31 0.57 17.91
C VAL A 992 53.92 -0.83 17.43
N GLU A 993 54.84 -1.80 17.51
CA GLU A 993 54.56 -3.21 17.21
C GLU A 993 53.53 -3.81 18.17
N ALA A 994 53.61 -3.45 19.47
CA ALA A 994 52.68 -3.92 20.48
C ALA A 994 51.30 -3.24 20.41
N ALA A 995 51.26 -1.97 20.01
CA ALA A 995 50.03 -1.20 19.91
C ALA A 995 49.13 -1.66 18.76
N ASP A 996 49.72 -2.09 17.64
CA ASP A 996 48.96 -2.57 16.47
C ASP A 996 49.66 -3.74 15.76
N PRO A 997 49.64 -4.96 16.34
CA PRO A 997 50.45 -6.09 15.89
C PRO A 997 50.04 -6.67 14.53
N ASP A 998 48.84 -6.32 14.05
CA ASP A 998 48.29 -6.78 12.77
C ASP A 998 48.31 -5.68 11.70
N ASN A 999 48.92 -4.52 11.97
CA ASN A 999 49.04 -3.41 11.03
C ASN A 999 50.41 -3.42 10.34
N ILE A 1000 50.40 -3.53 9.01
CA ILE A 1000 51.59 -3.55 8.16
C ILE A 1000 52.47 -2.32 8.40
N TYR A 1001 51.84 -1.14 8.47
CA TYR A 1001 52.56 0.13 8.59
C TYR A 1001 53.25 0.28 9.94
N ALA A 1002 52.66 -0.26 11.02
CA ALA A 1002 53.28 -0.28 12.35
C ALA A 1002 54.64 -1.00 12.32
N HIS A 1003 54.70 -2.17 11.69
CA HIS A 1003 55.92 -2.96 11.54
C HIS A 1003 56.94 -2.29 10.60
N VAL A 1004 56.50 -1.63 9.53
CA VAL A 1004 57.38 -0.86 8.64
C VAL A 1004 58.01 0.34 9.38
N VAL A 1005 57.23 1.01 10.25
CA VAL A 1005 57.73 2.10 11.10
C VAL A 1005 58.72 1.58 12.14
N ALA A 1006 58.43 0.46 12.80
CA ALA A 1006 59.36 -0.17 13.73
C ALA A 1006 60.67 -0.54 13.04
N ALA A 1007 60.60 -1.16 11.86
CA ALA A 1007 61.77 -1.50 11.05
C ALA A 1007 62.61 -0.27 10.69
N SER A 1008 61.95 0.86 10.38
CA SER A 1008 62.60 2.14 10.09
C SER A 1008 63.34 2.71 11.32
N ILE A 1009 62.72 2.62 12.51
CA ILE A 1009 63.34 3.05 13.76
C ILE A 1009 64.53 2.14 14.11
N TYR A 1010 64.39 0.82 14.06
CA TYR A 1010 65.49 -0.13 14.29
C TYR A 1010 66.67 0.11 13.33
N SER A 1011 66.38 0.33 12.04
CA SER A 1011 67.39 0.63 11.03
C SER A 1011 68.16 1.92 11.34
N ALA A 1012 67.50 2.95 11.86
CA ALA A 1012 68.13 4.23 12.19
C ALA A 1012 69.15 4.14 13.34
N PHE A 1013 69.17 3.02 14.08
CA PHE A 1013 70.10 2.74 15.16
C PHE A 1013 70.93 1.46 14.91
N HIS A 1014 71.05 1.03 13.64
CA HIS A 1014 71.84 -0.13 13.20
C HIS A 1014 71.43 -1.46 13.86
N LYS A 1015 70.13 -1.62 14.20
CA LYS A 1015 69.55 -2.87 14.68
C LYS A 1015 69.01 -3.70 13.51
N ASP A 1016 69.88 -4.04 12.58
CA ASP A 1016 69.50 -4.64 11.29
C ASP A 1016 68.73 -5.95 11.45
N ALA A 1017 69.12 -6.79 12.42
CA ALA A 1017 68.43 -8.05 12.69
C ALA A 1017 66.97 -7.86 13.14
N ASP A 1018 66.70 -6.83 13.92
CA ASP A 1018 65.33 -6.53 14.41
C ASP A 1018 64.52 -5.82 13.32
N ALA A 1019 65.16 -4.96 12.52
CA ALA A 1019 64.53 -4.37 11.34
C ALA A 1019 64.08 -5.45 10.33
N MET A 1020 64.89 -6.48 10.09
CA MET A 1020 64.51 -7.60 9.21
C MET A 1020 63.31 -8.38 9.76
N LYS A 1021 63.25 -8.67 11.07
CA LYS A 1021 62.11 -9.35 11.69
C LYS A 1021 60.81 -8.55 11.53
N ALA A 1022 60.89 -7.23 11.72
CA ALA A 1022 59.73 -6.35 11.56
C ALA A 1022 59.23 -6.34 10.10
N TYR A 1023 60.14 -6.29 9.11
CA TYR A 1023 59.74 -6.44 7.70
C TYR A 1023 59.16 -7.83 7.39
N ASP A 1024 59.72 -8.90 7.95
CA ASP A 1024 59.18 -10.27 7.80
C ASP A 1024 57.75 -10.36 8.34
N ARG A 1025 57.48 -9.71 9.48
CA ARG A 1025 56.14 -9.64 10.07
C ARG A 1025 55.17 -8.85 9.18
N ALA A 1026 55.60 -7.70 8.66
CA ALA A 1026 54.80 -6.89 7.74
C ALA A 1026 54.39 -7.71 6.48
N ILE A 1027 55.34 -8.45 5.90
CA ILE A 1027 55.11 -9.32 4.74
C ILE A 1027 54.16 -10.48 5.08
N ALA A 1028 54.29 -11.08 6.27
CA ALA A 1028 53.43 -12.17 6.72
C ALA A 1028 51.96 -11.74 6.93
N ILE A 1029 51.72 -10.49 7.30
CA ILE A 1029 50.38 -9.90 7.38
C ILE A 1029 49.81 -9.72 5.97
N LYS A 1030 50.53 -9.01 5.10
CA LYS A 1030 50.17 -8.85 3.69
C LYS A 1030 51.40 -8.53 2.84
N PRO A 1031 51.73 -9.36 1.83
CA PRO A 1031 52.83 -9.07 0.93
C PRO A 1031 52.51 -7.87 0.02
N GLU A 1032 53.31 -6.80 0.10
CA GLU A 1032 53.20 -5.63 -0.79
C GLU A 1032 54.59 -5.23 -1.35
N ALA A 1033 54.62 -4.75 -2.60
CA ALA A 1033 55.87 -4.53 -3.34
C ALA A 1033 56.84 -3.54 -2.64
N TYR A 1034 56.32 -2.47 -2.04
CA TYR A 1034 57.15 -1.47 -1.34
C TYR A 1034 57.82 -2.03 -0.08
N ILE A 1035 57.23 -3.05 0.57
CA ILE A 1035 57.81 -3.65 1.79
C ILE A 1035 59.06 -4.45 1.42
N TYR A 1036 58.99 -5.22 0.34
CA TYR A 1036 60.14 -5.95 -0.20
C TYR A 1036 61.23 -4.98 -0.68
N LEU A 1037 60.87 -3.88 -1.36
CA LEU A 1037 61.83 -2.84 -1.71
C LEU A 1037 62.52 -2.27 -0.46
N ASN A 1038 61.76 -1.85 0.55
CA ASN A 1038 62.30 -1.29 1.79
C ASN A 1038 63.20 -2.30 2.52
N ARG A 1039 62.82 -3.58 2.57
CA ARG A 1039 63.67 -4.64 3.14
C ARG A 1039 64.96 -4.80 2.34
N SER A 1040 64.89 -4.83 1.01
CA SER A 1040 66.06 -4.91 0.12
C SER A 1040 67.04 -3.76 0.38
N LEU A 1041 66.54 -2.52 0.40
CA LEU A 1041 67.36 -1.33 0.63
C LEU A 1041 68.05 -1.32 2.01
N ARG A 1042 67.49 -2.03 3.00
CA ARG A 1042 68.01 -2.12 4.37
C ARG A 1042 68.85 -3.37 4.65
N ARG A 1043 68.88 -4.36 3.76
CA ARG A 1043 69.80 -5.50 3.88
C ARG A 1043 71.26 -5.02 3.83
N PRO A 1044 72.22 -5.71 4.46
CA PRO A 1044 73.63 -5.40 4.31
C PRO A 1044 74.08 -5.43 2.84
N GLN A 1045 75.06 -4.60 2.45
CA GLN A 1045 75.59 -4.58 1.06
C GLN A 1045 76.19 -5.92 0.64
N ALA A 1046 76.77 -6.66 1.60
CA ALA A 1046 77.30 -8.00 1.39
C ALA A 1046 76.21 -9.03 1.03
N ASP A 1047 74.94 -8.78 1.37
CA ASP A 1047 73.80 -9.66 1.07
C ASP A 1047 73.18 -9.32 -0.30
N ALA A 1048 74.00 -9.38 -1.36
CA ALA A 1048 73.53 -9.11 -2.72
C ALA A 1048 72.43 -10.09 -3.16
N ALA A 1049 72.51 -11.35 -2.72
CA ALA A 1049 71.52 -12.38 -3.04
C ALA A 1049 70.15 -12.10 -2.40
N GLY A 1050 70.10 -11.75 -1.11
CA GLY A 1050 68.85 -11.41 -0.43
C GLY A 1050 68.23 -10.12 -0.98
N ARG A 1051 69.05 -9.13 -1.32
CA ARG A 1051 68.60 -7.90 -2.00
C ARG A 1051 67.95 -8.18 -3.34
N GLN A 1052 68.59 -9.02 -4.16
CA GLN A 1052 68.08 -9.43 -5.46
C GLN A 1052 66.75 -10.19 -5.32
N ALA A 1053 66.67 -11.14 -4.37
CA ALA A 1053 65.45 -11.90 -4.11
C ALA A 1053 64.27 -11.01 -3.69
N ASP A 1054 64.52 -10.02 -2.83
CA ASP A 1054 63.49 -9.06 -2.42
C ASP A 1054 63.02 -8.18 -3.59
N LEU A 1055 63.94 -7.72 -4.45
CA LEU A 1055 63.58 -6.93 -5.63
C LEU A 1055 62.79 -7.75 -6.65
N ASP A 1056 63.14 -9.02 -6.86
CA ASP A 1056 62.38 -9.92 -7.74
C ASP A 1056 60.99 -10.22 -7.17
N ALA A 1057 60.86 -10.35 -5.84
CA ALA A 1057 59.55 -10.47 -5.18
C ALA A 1057 58.71 -9.20 -5.33
N ALA A 1058 59.32 -8.02 -5.17
CA ALA A 1058 58.65 -6.74 -5.38
C ALA A 1058 58.14 -6.61 -6.82
N LEU A 1059 58.98 -6.94 -7.82
CA LEU A 1059 58.63 -6.85 -9.24
C LEU A 1059 57.68 -7.96 -9.70
N LYS A 1060 57.60 -9.07 -8.98
CA LYS A 1060 56.57 -10.09 -9.22
C LYS A 1060 55.18 -9.59 -8.79
N LEU A 1061 55.11 -8.82 -7.69
CA LEU A 1061 53.88 -8.22 -7.21
C LEU A 1061 53.48 -7.00 -8.04
N ASP A 1062 54.44 -6.15 -8.38
CA ASP A 1062 54.26 -5.00 -9.27
C ASP A 1062 55.40 -4.92 -10.30
N PRO A 1063 55.19 -5.47 -11.51
CA PRO A 1063 56.17 -5.42 -12.60
C PRO A 1063 56.51 -4.01 -13.12
N ASN A 1064 55.78 -2.98 -12.68
CA ASN A 1064 55.96 -1.60 -13.08
C ASN A 1064 56.53 -0.72 -11.96
N PHE A 1065 56.92 -1.30 -10.82
CA PHE A 1065 57.37 -0.54 -9.67
C PHE A 1065 58.75 0.12 -9.91
N ALA A 1066 58.72 1.38 -10.34
CA ALA A 1066 59.91 2.10 -10.83
C ALA A 1066 61.08 2.10 -9.84
N ASP A 1067 60.82 2.28 -8.55
CA ASP A 1067 61.87 2.31 -7.52
C ASP A 1067 62.52 0.93 -7.31
N ALA A 1068 61.76 -0.17 -7.45
CA ALA A 1068 62.31 -1.52 -7.40
C ALA A 1068 63.11 -1.86 -8.67
N ILE A 1069 62.66 -1.39 -9.85
CA ILE A 1069 63.43 -1.53 -11.10
C ILE A 1069 64.74 -0.74 -10.99
N ALA A 1070 64.70 0.49 -10.47
CA ALA A 1070 65.86 1.33 -10.26
C ALA A 1070 66.85 0.73 -9.24
N ALA A 1071 66.34 0.19 -8.12
CA ALA A 1071 67.16 -0.49 -7.12
C ALA A 1071 67.83 -1.76 -7.68
N LYS A 1072 67.13 -2.50 -8.56
CA LYS A 1072 67.71 -3.66 -9.27
C LYS A 1072 68.79 -3.24 -10.25
N ALA A 1073 68.54 -2.22 -11.06
CA ALA A 1073 69.54 -1.67 -11.98
C ALA A 1073 70.76 -1.12 -11.23
N LYS A 1074 70.56 -0.48 -10.08
CA LYS A 1074 71.64 -0.02 -9.21
C LYS A 1074 72.49 -1.19 -8.68
N LEU A 1075 71.86 -2.30 -8.27
CA LEU A 1075 72.57 -3.50 -7.84
C LEU A 1075 73.42 -4.11 -8.97
N GLN A 1076 72.99 -3.97 -10.24
CA GLN A 1076 73.77 -4.34 -11.43
C GLN A 1076 74.95 -3.37 -11.66
N VAL A 1077 74.74 -2.05 -11.49
CA VAL A 1077 75.84 -1.06 -11.56
C VAL A 1077 76.89 -1.33 -10.49
N ASP A 1078 76.48 -1.64 -9.27
CA ASP A 1078 77.39 -1.90 -8.15
C ASP A 1078 78.18 -3.22 -8.32
N SER A 1079 77.63 -4.19 -9.05
CA SER A 1079 78.33 -5.45 -9.42
C SER A 1079 79.18 -5.34 -10.70
N GLY A 1080 79.12 -4.21 -11.41
CA GLY A 1080 79.85 -3.95 -12.65
C GLY A 1080 79.13 -4.38 -13.93
N ASP A 1081 77.90 -4.88 -13.84
CA ASP A 1081 77.03 -5.20 -15.00
C ASP A 1081 76.36 -3.93 -15.56
N PHE A 1082 77.15 -3.08 -16.21
CA PHE A 1082 76.65 -1.83 -16.77
C PHE A 1082 75.68 -2.05 -17.93
N THR A 1083 75.91 -3.07 -18.76
CA THR A 1083 75.04 -3.40 -19.91
C THR A 1083 73.65 -3.84 -19.44
N GLY A 1084 73.59 -4.73 -18.44
CA GLY A 1084 72.33 -5.14 -17.83
C GLY A 1084 71.63 -3.98 -17.11
N ALA A 1085 72.37 -3.16 -16.37
CA ALA A 1085 71.81 -1.97 -15.73
C ALA A 1085 71.17 -1.00 -16.73
N ILE A 1086 71.85 -0.70 -17.85
CA ILE A 1086 71.34 0.18 -18.91
C ILE A 1086 70.05 -0.37 -19.52
N ALA A 1087 69.98 -1.69 -19.78
CA ALA A 1087 68.77 -2.32 -20.28
C ALA A 1087 67.61 -2.23 -19.27
N THR A 1088 67.88 -2.50 -17.99
CA THR A 1088 66.89 -2.39 -16.92
C THR A 1088 66.36 -0.96 -16.76
N TYR A 1089 67.24 0.05 -16.74
CA TYR A 1089 66.83 1.45 -16.70
C TYR A 1089 66.06 1.88 -17.96
N SER A 1090 66.42 1.37 -19.14
CA SER A 1090 65.72 1.69 -20.39
C SER A 1090 64.29 1.15 -20.38
N SER A 1091 64.10 -0.07 -19.89
CA SER A 1091 62.76 -0.64 -19.68
C SER A 1091 61.93 0.18 -18.69
N ALA A 1092 62.55 0.70 -17.62
CA ALA A 1092 61.86 1.61 -16.69
C ALA A 1092 61.45 2.92 -17.39
N LEU A 1093 62.31 3.48 -18.24
CA LEU A 1093 62.08 4.74 -18.96
C LEU A 1093 61.07 4.61 -20.11
N GLU A 1094 60.86 3.43 -20.69
CA GLU A 1094 59.75 3.20 -21.62
C GLU A 1094 58.38 3.47 -20.96
N LYS A 1095 58.27 3.17 -19.67
CA LYS A 1095 57.05 3.34 -18.87
C LYS A 1095 56.97 4.69 -18.18
N SER A 1096 58.12 5.32 -17.90
CA SER A 1096 58.23 6.62 -17.24
C SER A 1096 59.24 7.52 -17.96
N PRO A 1097 58.93 7.94 -19.21
CA PRO A 1097 59.89 8.61 -20.08
C PRO A 1097 60.33 9.99 -19.58
N ASP A 1098 59.53 10.61 -18.71
CA ASP A 1098 59.78 11.93 -18.16
C ASP A 1098 60.46 11.92 -16.78
N ASN A 1099 60.85 10.74 -16.25
CA ASN A 1099 61.45 10.66 -14.91
C ASN A 1099 62.93 11.10 -14.93
N PRO A 1100 63.28 12.26 -14.33
CA PRO A 1100 64.65 12.77 -14.38
C PRO A 1100 65.63 11.92 -13.58
N ALA A 1101 65.20 11.22 -12.52
CA ALA A 1101 66.08 10.38 -11.71
C ALA A 1101 66.52 9.14 -12.48
N LEU A 1102 65.60 8.46 -13.18
CA LEU A 1102 65.92 7.30 -14.01
C LEU A 1102 66.85 7.66 -15.18
N LEU A 1103 66.67 8.84 -15.78
CA LEU A 1103 67.58 9.36 -16.80
C LEU A 1103 68.98 9.59 -16.21
N VAL A 1104 69.10 10.20 -15.03
CA VAL A 1104 70.41 10.39 -14.38
C VAL A 1104 71.06 9.07 -14.02
N ASP A 1105 70.33 8.11 -13.47
CA ASP A 1105 70.90 6.82 -13.08
C ASP A 1105 71.38 6.02 -14.30
N ARG A 1106 70.62 6.04 -15.42
CA ARG A 1106 71.08 5.45 -16.69
C ARG A 1106 72.27 6.19 -17.27
N GLY A 1107 72.26 7.52 -17.19
CA GLY A 1107 73.40 8.35 -17.59
C GLY A 1107 74.67 8.03 -16.80
N ILE A 1108 74.56 7.75 -15.50
CA ILE A 1108 75.69 7.29 -14.67
C ILE A 1108 76.17 5.91 -15.13
N ALA A 1109 75.26 4.98 -15.44
CA ALA A 1109 75.62 3.67 -15.97
C ALA A 1109 76.34 3.77 -17.33
N TYR A 1110 75.87 4.62 -18.24
CA TYR A 1110 76.57 4.95 -19.50
C TYR A 1110 77.96 5.57 -19.25
N ALA A 1111 78.08 6.51 -18.31
CA ALA A 1111 79.37 7.13 -18.02
C ALA A 1111 80.37 6.12 -17.44
N ARG A 1112 79.92 5.17 -16.60
CA ARG A 1112 80.76 4.11 -16.04
C ARG A 1112 81.10 3.01 -17.05
N SER A 1113 80.26 2.78 -18.07
CA SER A 1113 80.58 1.87 -19.18
C SER A 1113 81.51 2.50 -20.23
N GLY A 1114 81.78 3.80 -20.14
CA GLY A 1114 82.64 4.55 -21.05
C GLY A 1114 81.92 5.29 -22.18
N ASP A 1115 80.58 5.24 -22.24
CA ASP A 1115 79.77 5.97 -23.22
C ASP A 1115 79.40 7.37 -22.72
N ALA A 1116 80.36 8.29 -22.81
CA ALA A 1116 80.16 9.68 -22.39
C ALA A 1116 79.09 10.43 -23.20
N ALA A 1117 78.85 10.04 -24.46
CA ALA A 1117 77.90 10.71 -25.34
C ALA A 1117 76.45 10.40 -24.95
N SER A 1118 76.14 9.12 -24.72
CA SER A 1118 74.83 8.70 -24.23
C SER A 1118 74.57 9.19 -22.80
N ALA A 1119 75.61 9.22 -21.96
CA ALA A 1119 75.53 9.77 -20.61
C ALA A 1119 75.08 11.24 -20.60
N GLU A 1120 75.72 12.10 -21.40
CA GLU A 1120 75.35 13.52 -21.44
C GLU A 1120 73.98 13.75 -22.08
N LYS A 1121 73.58 12.92 -23.04
CA LYS A 1121 72.20 12.97 -23.59
C LYS A 1121 71.16 12.75 -22.50
N ASP A 1122 71.35 11.74 -21.66
CA ASP A 1122 70.43 11.45 -20.57
C ASP A 1122 70.47 12.53 -19.48
N PHE A 1123 71.65 13.07 -19.14
CA PHE A 1123 71.76 14.18 -18.19
C PHE A 1123 71.08 15.47 -18.69
N ALA A 1124 71.25 15.81 -19.97
CA ALA A 1124 70.58 16.95 -20.59
C ALA A 1124 69.05 16.76 -20.63
N GLY A 1125 68.60 15.54 -20.95
CA GLY A 1125 67.19 15.17 -20.88
C GLY A 1125 66.61 15.35 -19.49
N ALA A 1126 67.29 14.83 -18.46
CA ALA A 1126 66.88 15.00 -17.07
C ALA A 1126 66.80 16.48 -16.67
N ARG A 1127 67.77 17.30 -17.09
CA ARG A 1127 67.81 18.74 -16.81
C ARG A 1127 66.64 19.49 -17.45
N ALA A 1128 66.27 19.14 -18.68
CA ALA A 1128 65.12 19.74 -19.37
C ALA A 1128 63.78 19.41 -18.69
N LYS A 1129 63.73 18.31 -17.93
CA LYS A 1129 62.54 17.86 -17.19
C LYS A 1129 62.51 18.31 -15.73
N ALA A 1130 63.62 18.82 -15.21
CA ALA A 1130 63.70 19.31 -13.84
C ALA A 1130 63.06 20.70 -13.69
N THR A 1131 62.06 20.83 -12.81
CA THR A 1131 61.36 22.09 -12.54
C THR A 1131 61.78 22.69 -11.19
N GLU A 1132 61.97 21.82 -10.19
CA GLU A 1132 62.28 22.17 -8.81
C GLU A 1132 63.79 22.21 -8.52
N PRO A 1133 64.27 23.15 -7.67
CA PRO A 1133 65.69 23.28 -7.33
C PRO A 1133 66.29 22.01 -6.71
N VAL A 1134 65.49 21.25 -5.97
CA VAL A 1134 65.91 19.99 -5.34
C VAL A 1134 66.27 18.91 -6.36
N ILE A 1135 65.59 18.88 -7.51
CA ILE A 1135 65.84 17.88 -8.56
C ILE A 1135 67.22 18.14 -9.16
N PHE A 1136 67.51 19.40 -9.52
CA PHE A 1136 68.85 19.79 -9.97
C PHE A 1136 69.94 19.46 -8.95
N ASN A 1137 69.67 19.67 -7.66
CA ASN A 1137 70.63 19.32 -6.61
C ASN A 1137 70.86 17.80 -6.52
N ASN A 1138 69.80 16.99 -6.57
CA ASN A 1138 69.90 15.53 -6.52
C ASN A 1138 70.69 15.00 -7.72
N MET A 1139 70.48 15.55 -8.91
CA MET A 1139 71.27 15.21 -10.10
C MET A 1139 72.76 15.54 -9.91
N CYS A 1140 73.05 16.71 -9.33
CA CYS A 1140 74.40 17.11 -8.97
C CYS A 1140 75.03 16.11 -8.00
N TRP A 1141 74.33 15.80 -6.90
CA TRP A 1141 74.81 14.89 -5.87
C TRP A 1141 75.06 13.46 -6.39
N SER A 1142 74.13 12.91 -7.17
CA SER A 1142 74.28 11.56 -7.75
C SER A 1142 75.51 11.45 -8.65
N LYS A 1143 75.77 12.46 -9.50
CA LYS A 1143 76.98 12.49 -10.33
C LYS A 1143 78.25 12.72 -9.51
N ALA A 1144 78.18 13.61 -8.52
CA ALA A 1144 79.30 13.93 -7.64
C ALA A 1144 79.77 12.71 -6.83
N THR A 1145 78.84 11.94 -6.26
CA THR A 1145 79.15 10.73 -5.48
C THR A 1145 79.56 9.57 -6.38
N ALA A 1146 78.93 9.41 -7.54
CA ALA A 1146 79.32 8.40 -8.53
C ALA A 1146 80.70 8.66 -9.17
N GLY A 1147 81.18 9.91 -9.12
CA GLY A 1147 82.49 10.31 -9.65
C GLY A 1147 82.54 10.46 -11.17
N VAL A 1148 81.40 10.74 -11.80
CA VAL A 1148 81.27 10.80 -13.27
C VAL A 1148 80.76 12.17 -13.71
N ALA A 1149 81.17 12.61 -14.90
CA ALA A 1149 80.70 13.85 -15.54
C ALA A 1149 80.68 15.09 -14.61
N LEU A 1150 81.77 15.32 -13.86
CA LEU A 1150 81.83 16.31 -12.78
C LEU A 1150 81.52 17.75 -13.24
N GLU A 1151 81.88 18.13 -14.47
CA GLU A 1151 81.53 19.44 -15.04
C GLU A 1151 80.02 19.57 -15.33
N SER A 1152 79.39 18.49 -15.79
CA SER A 1152 77.94 18.42 -15.95
C SER A 1152 77.24 18.44 -14.59
N ALA A 1153 77.82 17.83 -13.55
CA ALA A 1153 77.33 17.91 -12.18
C ALA A 1153 77.39 19.34 -11.63
N LEU A 1154 78.49 20.06 -11.87
CA LEU A 1154 78.64 21.45 -11.48
C LEU A 1154 77.56 22.34 -12.12
N THR A 1155 77.22 22.09 -13.38
CA THR A 1155 76.13 22.79 -14.08
C THR A 1155 74.79 22.63 -13.34
N ASP A 1156 74.48 21.42 -12.88
CA ASP A 1156 73.22 21.16 -12.17
C ASP A 1156 73.21 21.79 -10.78
N CYS A 1157 74.33 21.73 -10.05
CA CYS A 1157 74.48 22.41 -8.76
C CYS A 1157 74.26 23.92 -8.88
N ASN A 1158 74.77 24.54 -9.95
CA ASN A 1158 74.56 25.96 -10.20
C ASN A 1158 73.10 26.28 -10.54
N ALA A 1159 72.42 25.41 -11.29
CA ALA A 1159 70.99 25.56 -11.57
C ALA A 1159 70.14 25.47 -10.28
N ALA A 1160 70.50 24.57 -9.36
CA ALA A 1160 69.87 24.48 -8.04
C ALA A 1160 70.08 25.77 -7.22
N LEU A 1161 71.32 26.25 -7.14
CA LEU A 1161 71.69 27.44 -6.35
C LEU A 1161 71.17 28.75 -6.97
N ALA A 1162 70.99 28.83 -8.29
CA ALA A 1162 70.34 30.00 -8.92
C ALA A 1162 68.90 30.20 -8.42
N LYS A 1163 68.22 29.10 -8.08
CA LYS A 1163 66.85 29.10 -7.55
C LYS A 1163 66.82 29.17 -6.01
N ALA A 1164 67.83 28.62 -5.33
CA ALA A 1164 67.93 28.62 -3.87
C ALA A 1164 69.38 28.92 -3.40
N PRO A 1165 69.82 30.20 -3.40
CA PRO A 1165 71.23 30.58 -3.28
C PRO A 1165 71.92 30.23 -1.96
N GLU A 1166 71.13 30.10 -0.89
CA GLU A 1166 71.59 29.94 0.49
C GLU A 1166 71.26 28.55 1.08
N ALA A 1167 70.79 27.62 0.24
CA ALA A 1167 70.44 26.27 0.68
C ALA A 1167 71.71 25.49 1.05
N ALA A 1168 71.87 25.20 2.35
CA ALA A 1168 73.09 24.59 2.89
C ALA A 1168 73.45 23.25 2.23
N GLY A 1169 72.47 22.38 1.98
CA GLY A 1169 72.70 21.09 1.30
C GLY A 1169 73.09 21.23 -0.18
N TYR A 1170 72.73 22.34 -0.83
CA TYR A 1170 73.07 22.57 -2.23
C TYR A 1170 74.49 23.11 -2.36
N LEU A 1171 74.88 23.95 -1.39
CA LEU A 1171 76.26 24.37 -1.20
C LEU A 1171 77.17 23.17 -0.85
N ASP A 1172 76.72 22.27 0.01
CA ASP A 1172 77.44 21.02 0.33
C ASP A 1172 77.69 20.16 -0.92
N SER A 1173 76.64 19.96 -1.73
CA SER A 1173 76.71 19.17 -2.97
C SER A 1173 77.70 19.79 -3.97
N ARG A 1174 77.67 21.12 -4.15
CA ARG A 1174 78.62 21.81 -5.04
C ARG A 1174 80.04 21.78 -4.49
N GLY A 1175 80.20 21.89 -3.16
CA GLY A 1175 81.46 21.72 -2.46
C GLY A 1175 82.11 20.37 -2.77
N LEU A 1176 81.33 19.28 -2.75
CA LEU A 1176 81.83 17.94 -3.10
C LEU A 1176 82.28 17.87 -4.57
N VAL A 1177 81.53 18.46 -5.51
CA VAL A 1177 81.93 18.52 -6.92
C VAL A 1177 83.24 19.27 -7.09
N MET A 1178 83.38 20.46 -6.47
CA MET A 1178 84.60 21.27 -6.53
C MET A 1178 85.79 20.53 -5.93
N LEU A 1179 85.59 19.85 -4.80
CA LEU A 1179 86.62 19.04 -4.16
C LEU A 1179 87.15 17.94 -5.09
N ARG A 1180 86.26 17.29 -5.84
CA ARG A 1180 86.61 16.23 -6.80
C ARG A 1180 87.26 16.76 -8.07
N LEU A 1181 86.91 17.97 -8.50
CA LEU A 1181 87.58 18.69 -9.59
C LEU A 1181 88.96 19.25 -9.19
N GLY A 1182 89.33 19.16 -7.91
CA GLY A 1182 90.59 19.73 -7.40
C GLY A 1182 90.54 21.24 -7.15
N ARG A 1183 89.35 21.86 -7.22
CA ARG A 1183 89.11 23.29 -6.96
C ARG A 1183 88.96 23.54 -5.46
N LEU A 1184 90.05 23.32 -4.72
CA LEU A 1184 90.04 23.20 -3.25
C LEU A 1184 89.54 24.47 -2.53
N ASP A 1185 89.92 25.67 -3.00
CA ASP A 1185 89.51 26.93 -2.38
C ASP A 1185 88.00 27.21 -2.54
N GLU A 1186 87.44 26.86 -3.69
CA GLU A 1186 86.02 27.01 -3.96
C GLU A 1186 85.19 25.98 -3.17
N ALA A 1187 85.70 24.76 -3.05
CA ALA A 1187 85.09 23.75 -2.19
C ALA A 1187 85.00 24.20 -0.73
N ILE A 1188 86.10 24.74 -0.19
CA ILE A 1188 86.15 25.27 1.18
C ILE A 1188 85.15 26.43 1.36
N ALA A 1189 85.08 27.36 0.41
CA ALA A 1189 84.16 28.50 0.49
C ALA A 1189 82.68 28.06 0.52
N ASP A 1190 82.31 27.06 -0.28
CA ASP A 1190 80.95 26.53 -0.25
C ASP A 1190 80.65 25.75 1.04
N TYR A 1191 81.60 24.97 1.55
CA TYR A 1191 81.45 24.31 2.85
C TYR A 1191 81.34 25.31 4.01
N ASP A 1192 82.09 26.41 3.98
CA ASP A 1192 81.98 27.49 4.98
C ASP A 1192 80.59 28.11 4.95
N ARG A 1193 80.06 28.41 3.75
CA ARG A 1193 78.70 28.95 3.60
C ARG A 1193 77.64 27.94 4.04
N ALA A 1194 77.80 26.66 3.72
CA ALA A 1194 76.89 25.60 4.16
C ALA A 1194 76.87 25.51 5.70
N LEU A 1195 78.04 25.49 6.32
CA LEU A 1195 78.19 25.36 7.78
C LEU A 1195 77.78 26.63 8.54
N ALA A 1196 77.89 27.81 7.93
CA ALA A 1196 77.36 29.04 8.51
C ALA A 1196 75.81 29.01 8.62
N LYS A 1197 75.14 28.30 7.71
CA LYS A 1197 73.69 28.09 7.77
C LYS A 1197 73.31 26.91 8.64
N SER A 1198 74.07 25.83 8.57
CA SER A 1198 73.81 24.60 9.32
C SER A 1198 75.13 24.03 9.84
N PRO A 1199 75.54 24.37 11.08
CA PRO A 1199 76.88 24.06 11.60
C PRO A 1199 77.22 22.57 11.74
N ASN A 1200 76.22 21.70 11.71
CA ASN A 1200 76.35 20.27 11.98
C ASN A 1200 76.08 19.41 10.73
N ILE A 1201 76.61 19.78 9.57
CA ILE A 1201 76.55 18.95 8.36
C ILE A 1201 77.83 18.08 8.30
N PRO A 1202 77.74 16.75 8.53
CA PRO A 1202 78.93 15.89 8.58
C PRO A 1202 79.67 15.83 7.25
N SER A 1203 78.96 15.78 6.13
CA SER A 1203 79.55 15.78 4.78
C SER A 1203 80.30 17.08 4.48
N SER A 1204 79.79 18.24 4.89
CA SER A 1204 80.48 19.51 4.71
C SER A 1204 81.72 19.62 5.59
N LEU A 1205 81.62 19.21 6.86
CA LEU A 1205 82.78 19.16 7.76
C LEU A 1205 83.85 18.20 7.22
N PHE A 1206 83.46 16.98 6.86
CA PHE A 1206 84.42 15.98 6.37
C PHE A 1206 84.98 16.32 5.00
N GLY A 1207 84.17 16.85 4.09
CA GLY A 1207 84.62 17.34 2.79
C GLY A 1207 85.59 18.52 2.90
N ARG A 1208 85.32 19.46 3.82
CA ARG A 1208 86.24 20.57 4.13
C ARG A 1208 87.52 20.06 4.78
N ALA A 1209 87.44 19.02 5.62
CA ALA A 1209 88.62 18.36 6.18
C ALA A 1209 89.52 17.77 5.07
N VAL A 1210 88.94 17.03 4.13
CA VAL A 1210 89.67 16.49 2.95
C VAL A 1210 90.27 17.62 2.12
N ALA A 1211 89.55 18.72 1.90
CA ALA A 1211 90.07 19.87 1.17
C ALA A 1211 91.29 20.50 1.89
N TRP A 1212 91.22 20.67 3.22
CA TRP A 1212 92.34 21.15 4.03
C TRP A 1212 93.54 20.20 4.02
N ALA A 1213 93.29 18.89 4.08
CA ALA A 1213 94.34 17.87 3.99
C ALA A 1213 95.10 17.96 2.67
N ARG A 1214 94.40 18.04 1.54
CA ARG A 1214 94.99 18.21 0.20
C ARG A 1214 95.74 19.53 0.02
N LYS A 1215 95.40 20.57 0.79
CA LYS A 1215 96.15 21.85 0.86
C LYS A 1215 97.33 21.82 1.83
N GLY A 1216 97.55 20.73 2.57
CA GLY A 1216 98.60 20.62 3.57
C GLY A 1216 98.30 21.26 4.93
N ASN A 1217 97.05 21.69 5.20
CA ASN A 1217 96.65 22.27 6.50
C ASN A 1217 96.06 21.20 7.43
N LYS A 1218 96.97 20.44 8.06
CA LYS A 1218 96.59 19.32 8.92
C LYS A 1218 95.76 19.73 10.14
N THR A 1219 96.05 20.87 10.77
CA THR A 1219 95.33 21.33 11.98
C THR A 1219 93.85 21.57 11.71
N ARG A 1220 93.50 22.24 10.61
CA ARG A 1220 92.09 22.47 10.25
C ARG A 1220 91.41 21.19 9.79
N SER A 1221 92.13 20.36 9.03
CA SER A 1221 91.64 19.04 8.62
C SER A 1221 91.24 18.18 9.81
N ASP A 1222 92.12 18.02 10.80
CA ASP A 1222 91.85 17.15 11.95
C ASP A 1222 90.67 17.67 12.80
N ALA A 1223 90.56 18.98 12.98
CA ALA A 1223 89.44 19.59 13.72
C ALA A 1223 88.09 19.32 13.05
N ASP A 1224 87.99 19.55 11.74
CA ASP A 1224 86.78 19.30 10.98
C ASP A 1224 86.45 17.80 10.89
N ALA A 1225 87.44 16.93 10.71
CA ALA A 1225 87.24 15.48 10.66
C ALA A 1225 86.72 14.91 11.99
N VAL A 1226 87.24 15.39 13.13
CA VAL A 1226 86.74 14.99 14.46
C VAL A 1226 85.31 15.48 14.68
N ALA A 1227 85.00 16.72 14.29
CA ALA A 1227 83.65 17.25 14.39
C ALA A 1227 82.67 16.44 13.52
N ALA A 1228 83.06 16.10 12.29
CA ALA A 1228 82.27 15.27 11.40
C ALA A 1228 82.02 13.88 11.99
N LEU A 1229 83.07 13.17 12.43
CA LEU A 1229 82.96 11.80 12.97
C LEU A 1229 82.19 11.73 14.29
N LYS A 1230 82.15 12.82 15.05
CA LYS A 1230 81.32 12.91 16.24
C LYS A 1230 79.83 12.96 15.90
N ILE A 1231 79.48 13.52 14.74
CA ILE A 1231 78.09 13.63 14.27
C ILE A 1231 77.70 12.38 13.48
N ASP A 1232 78.58 11.92 12.59
CA ASP A 1232 78.41 10.73 11.77
C ASP A 1232 79.71 9.91 11.74
N PRO A 1233 79.80 8.83 12.54
CA PRO A 1233 80.97 7.96 12.58
C PRO A 1233 81.32 7.29 11.23
N ASP A 1234 80.34 7.15 10.33
CA ASP A 1234 80.49 6.44 9.05
C ASP A 1234 80.85 7.36 7.88
N ILE A 1235 80.85 8.68 8.10
CA ILE A 1235 81.09 9.67 7.04
C ILE A 1235 82.41 9.46 6.28
N ARG A 1236 83.43 8.93 6.98
CA ARG A 1236 84.70 8.54 6.35
C ARG A 1236 84.49 7.42 5.34
N THR A 1237 83.79 6.37 5.75
CA THR A 1237 83.46 5.20 4.93
C THR A 1237 82.61 5.60 3.72
N ASP A 1238 81.75 6.60 3.87
CA ASP A 1238 80.97 7.16 2.76
C ASP A 1238 81.86 7.89 1.75
N PHE A 1239 82.75 8.77 2.21
CA PHE A 1239 83.68 9.48 1.31
C PHE A 1239 84.65 8.53 0.60
N GLU A 1240 85.11 7.48 1.29
CA GLU A 1240 85.89 6.41 0.67
C GLU A 1240 85.12 5.69 -0.44
N ARG A 1241 83.82 5.41 -0.24
CA ARG A 1241 82.93 4.84 -1.26
C ARG A 1241 82.74 5.77 -2.45
N TYR A 1242 82.72 7.08 -2.22
CA TYR A 1242 82.71 8.06 -3.31
C TYR A 1242 84.05 8.08 -4.07
N GLY A 1243 85.11 7.45 -3.55
CA GLY A 1243 86.45 7.51 -4.12
C GLY A 1243 87.16 8.83 -3.78
N VAL A 1244 86.76 9.48 -2.69
CA VAL A 1244 87.32 10.74 -2.21
C VAL A 1244 88.16 10.45 -0.96
N LYS A 1245 89.48 10.51 -1.11
CA LYS A 1245 90.45 10.30 -0.02
C LYS A 1245 91.11 11.63 0.41
N PRO A 1246 91.46 11.78 1.70
CA PRO A 1246 92.25 12.90 2.23
C PRO A 1246 93.52 13.20 1.43
#